data_AF-A0A292SB81-F1
#
_entry.id   AF-A0A292SB81-F1
#
_cell.length_a   1.000
_cell.length_b   1.000
_cell.length_c   1.000
_cell.angle_alpha   90.00
_cell.angle_beta   90.00
_cell.angle_gamma   90.00
#
_symmetry.space_group_name_H-M   'P 1'
#
loop_
_entity.id
_entity.type
_entity.pdbx_description
1 polymer ?
#
loop_
_entity_poly.entity_id
_entity_poly.type
_entity_poly.pdbx_seq_one_letter_code
_entity_poly.pdbx_strand_id
1 'polypeptide(L)'
;MYSKFISFILSFVLLFNLTFPVLAQVEKAQVSTPKYPDYARMYVGEDKFEGFNRKMFNLNSRLNKYIARPVHILWASIMPQYGMDRIQSAYNNIEYPKRLASCLLQKDGEGVKNETIRFLTNSTIGLGGLFDPASKLLKVKPTTENMEQALCKCKMKSGSYMVMPVLNACTPRSLCGRAIEAALDPSVYLATPITALVKFGLMVNRTSYMQPLAQMLESTYADPYDIQKKLYGIENYIKNANLDRQNLLETEAKLVEEDKLSALAEEITAQTETQEDEVGEITGAAADIDELEIIQKPELTPDILLEDFKPQSPIVDSMRTALFDNPEIDKSIWNELSIWNRSFAKRIKTSSVAIVPERDEYKFRYILQKDKNAPLIILYPSIGEGYNTHHSTVFAKMFFDEGYSIVMLGSHFHWEFVRSMPEGYCPGIPSQDADNIKLVTHKILDKLENKYECKFDEKIIIGTSFGALSSLFVAEKESKNNTLGITKYIAISPPVELVYAVEQLDKNSDELDNNSPEVKHKTAVTAAKILQITKMKENNPDMNISALPFTEQEGKLITTFLLRQKLSDLIFTIENIAKGQKTDIYEAINNMSYRDYVEKYLLNGSSLENMRYETSLYSLADYLVNNDNYRIYHSPDDFFATEGQIKRLKTLAGKHLVCVSNGSHLGFLYRKEFQEALKADVLGKI
;
A
#
# COMPACT_ATOMS: atom_id res chain seq x y z
N MET A 1 3.46 -9.29 43.90
CA MET A 1 4.44 -9.39 42.80
C MET A 1 4.34 -8.20 41.82
N TYR A 2 3.12 -7.84 41.37
CA TYR A 2 2.88 -6.68 40.48
C TYR A 2 3.24 -5.29 41.04
N SER A 3 2.95 -5.00 42.31
CA SER A 3 3.33 -3.72 42.95
C SER A 3 4.85 -3.52 43.02
N LYS A 4 5.61 -4.61 43.24
CA LYS A 4 7.09 -4.59 43.19
C LYS A 4 7.63 -4.38 41.78
N PHE A 5 6.93 -4.88 40.75
CA PHE A 5 7.30 -4.69 39.34
C PHE A 5 7.04 -3.25 38.87
N ILE A 6 5.91 -2.65 39.26
CA ILE A 6 5.60 -1.23 38.97
C ILE A 6 6.59 -0.29 39.69
N SER A 7 6.90 -0.58 40.97
CA SER A 7 7.91 0.15 41.72
C SER A 7 9.31 0.02 41.11
N PHE A 8 9.65 -1.15 40.55
CA PHE A 8 10.91 -1.37 39.85
C PHE A 8 10.98 -0.56 38.54
N ILE A 9 9.90 -0.54 37.74
CA ILE A 9 9.83 0.28 36.51
C ILE A 9 9.90 1.78 36.85
N LEU A 10 9.17 2.25 37.86
CA LEU A 10 9.22 3.65 38.30
C LEU A 10 10.60 4.05 38.82
N SER A 11 11.25 3.23 39.65
CA SER A 11 12.62 3.48 40.10
C SER A 11 13.62 3.44 38.94
N PHE A 12 13.46 2.51 37.98
CA PHE A 12 14.31 2.44 36.79
C PHE A 12 14.13 3.69 35.91
N VAL A 13 12.89 4.14 35.66
CA VAL A 13 12.59 5.36 34.90
C VAL A 13 13.08 6.62 35.60
N LEU A 14 12.99 6.71 36.93
CA LEU A 14 13.52 7.84 37.72
C LEU A 14 15.05 7.87 37.73
N LEU A 15 15.71 6.71 37.92
CA LEU A 15 17.17 6.61 37.84
C LEU A 15 17.70 6.92 36.43
N PHE A 16 16.98 6.49 35.38
CA PHE A 16 17.40 6.72 33.99
C PHE A 16 17.21 8.18 33.54
N ASN A 17 16.23 8.90 34.08
CA ASN A 17 16.01 10.33 33.79
C ASN A 17 16.96 11.25 34.57
N LEU A 18 17.53 10.80 35.71
CA LEU A 18 18.41 11.62 36.55
C LEU A 18 19.89 11.56 36.13
N THR A 19 20.33 10.58 35.32
CA THR A 19 21.74 10.40 34.95
C THR A 19 22.19 11.00 33.62
N PHE A 20 21.32 11.69 32.85
CA PHE A 20 21.73 12.27 31.56
C PHE A 20 21.36 13.76 31.40
N PRO A 21 22.16 14.64 32.01
CA PRO A 21 22.40 15.97 31.45
C PRO A 21 23.89 16.18 31.13
N VAL A 22 24.68 15.16 30.80
CA VAL A 22 26.09 15.34 30.38
C VAL A 22 26.48 14.27 29.35
N LEU A 23 26.11 14.49 28.07
CA LEU A 23 26.74 13.94 26.85
C LEU A 23 25.86 14.33 25.65
N ALA A 24 25.76 15.64 25.43
CA ALA A 24 25.14 16.19 24.23
C ALA A 24 26.00 17.34 23.70
N GLN A 25 27.25 17.01 23.38
CA GLN A 25 28.00 17.71 22.35
C GLN A 25 28.36 16.65 21.31
N VAL A 26 27.56 16.59 20.24
CA VAL A 26 27.97 15.96 19.00
C VAL A 26 28.03 17.10 17.99
N GLU A 27 29.22 17.27 17.41
CA GLU A 27 29.50 18.19 16.32
C GLU A 27 28.44 18.05 15.23
N LYS A 28 27.94 19.19 14.74
CA LYS A 28 27.18 19.25 13.50
C LYS A 28 28.14 18.94 12.35
N ALA A 29 28.30 17.66 12.01
CA ALA A 29 28.77 17.30 10.69
C ALA A 29 27.72 17.83 9.69
N GLN A 30 28.20 18.50 8.64
CA GLN A 30 27.38 19.05 7.58
C GLN A 30 26.82 17.87 6.77
N VAL A 31 25.68 17.32 7.19
CA VAL A 31 25.06 16.18 6.52
C VAL A 31 24.47 16.66 5.20
N SER A 32 24.92 16.05 4.10
CA SER A 32 24.31 16.16 2.78
C SER A 32 22.80 15.99 2.90
N THR A 33 22.05 16.96 2.37
CA THR A 33 20.59 16.87 2.33
C THR A 33 20.21 15.78 1.34
N PRO A 34 19.51 14.71 1.76
CA PRO A 34 19.10 13.66 0.83
C PRO A 34 18.11 14.21 -0.20
N LYS A 35 18.14 13.66 -1.42
CA LYS A 35 17.23 14.00 -2.52
C LYS A 35 15.77 13.74 -2.13
N TYR A 36 15.53 12.69 -1.33
CA TYR A 36 14.20 12.30 -0.86
C TYR A 36 14.07 12.37 0.66
N PRO A 37 12.84 12.52 1.20
CA PRO A 37 12.63 12.69 2.63
C PRO A 37 13.00 11.41 3.40
N ASP A 38 13.96 11.53 4.32
CA ASP A 38 14.14 10.54 5.37
C ASP A 38 13.04 10.73 6.42
N TYR A 39 11.88 10.09 6.21
CA TYR A 39 10.75 10.21 7.13
C TYR A 39 11.09 9.78 8.57
N ALA A 40 11.96 8.78 8.75
CA ALA A 40 12.36 8.36 10.08
C ALA A 40 13.10 9.51 10.78
N ARG A 41 14.12 10.08 10.15
CA ARG A 41 14.87 11.21 10.72
C ARG A 41 14.02 12.48 10.82
N MET A 42 13.15 12.75 9.85
CA MET A 42 12.26 13.91 9.82
C MET A 42 11.34 13.96 11.04
N TYR A 43 10.73 12.84 11.43
CA TYR A 43 9.77 12.80 12.54
C TYR A 43 10.39 12.41 13.88
N VAL A 44 11.35 11.49 13.87
CA VAL A 44 11.90 10.88 15.08
C VAL A 44 13.26 11.49 15.48
N GLY A 45 13.96 12.10 14.52
CA GLY A 45 15.34 12.56 14.68
C GLY A 45 16.35 11.41 14.58
N GLU A 46 17.60 11.72 14.95
CA GLU A 46 18.67 10.74 14.97
C GLU A 46 18.45 9.68 16.06
N ASP A 47 18.60 8.43 15.66
CA ASP A 47 18.43 7.29 16.55
C ASP A 47 19.73 7.01 17.33
N LYS A 48 19.84 7.65 18.49
CA LYS A 48 21.00 7.52 19.39
C LYS A 48 21.21 6.11 19.94
N PHE A 49 20.17 5.27 19.93
CA PHE A 49 20.18 3.95 20.54
C PHE A 49 19.92 2.83 19.52
N GLU A 50 20.22 3.08 18.24
CA GLU A 50 19.86 2.19 17.14
C GLU A 50 20.27 0.73 17.38
N GLY A 51 21.50 0.49 17.86
CA GLY A 51 21.97 -0.87 18.15
C GLY A 51 21.17 -1.59 19.26
N PHE A 52 20.73 -0.86 20.29
CA PHE A 52 19.84 -1.41 21.32
C PHE A 52 18.43 -1.62 20.77
N ASN A 53 17.91 -0.61 20.06
CA ASN A 53 16.56 -0.60 19.52
C ASN A 53 16.34 -1.74 18.51
N ARG A 54 17.30 -2.00 17.61
CA ARG A 54 17.27 -3.14 16.68
C ARG A 54 17.26 -4.48 17.40
N LYS A 55 18.03 -4.64 18.48
CA LYS A 55 18.02 -5.87 19.31
C LYS A 55 16.66 -6.08 19.97
N MET A 56 16.08 -5.02 20.54
CA MET A 56 14.76 -5.08 21.18
C MET A 56 13.65 -5.29 20.15
N PHE A 57 13.75 -4.69 18.97
CA PHE A 57 12.86 -4.95 17.85
C PHE A 57 12.88 -6.42 17.46
N ASN A 58 14.06 -7.01 17.28
CA ASN A 58 14.20 -8.44 16.97
C ASN A 58 13.64 -9.33 18.08
N LEU A 59 13.83 -8.96 19.35
CA LEU A 59 13.20 -9.64 20.48
C LEU A 59 11.66 -9.58 20.39
N ASN A 60 11.10 -8.39 20.19
CA ASN A 60 9.65 -8.18 20.08
C ASN A 60 9.06 -8.93 18.88
N SER A 61 9.72 -8.91 17.73
CA SER A 61 9.31 -9.65 16.53
C SER A 61 9.29 -11.16 16.78
N ARG A 62 10.29 -11.71 17.49
CA ARG A 62 10.31 -13.13 17.90
C ARG A 62 9.21 -13.45 18.91
N LEU A 63 9.02 -12.60 19.91
CA LEU A 63 7.92 -12.76 20.89
C LEU A 63 6.56 -12.73 20.19
N ASN A 64 6.36 -11.84 19.21
CA ASN A 64 5.14 -11.80 18.43
C ASN A 64 4.95 -13.10 17.64
N LYS A 65 5.97 -13.53 16.89
CA LYS A 65 5.90 -14.72 16.03
C LYS A 65 5.64 -16.01 16.81
N TYR A 66 6.32 -16.20 17.94
CA TYR A 66 6.31 -17.47 18.68
C TYR A 66 5.33 -17.51 19.87
N ILE A 67 4.91 -16.36 20.39
CA ILE A 67 4.04 -16.29 21.58
C ILE A 67 2.75 -15.55 21.27
N ALA A 68 2.82 -14.25 20.91
CA ALA A 68 1.61 -13.44 20.81
C ALA A 68 0.67 -13.90 19.68
N ARG A 69 1.22 -14.20 18.50
CA ARG A 69 0.43 -14.67 17.35
C ARG A 69 -0.24 -16.02 17.61
N PRO A 70 0.45 -17.07 18.09
CA PRO A 70 -0.23 -18.32 18.46
C PRO A 70 -1.31 -18.16 19.53
N VAL A 71 -1.04 -17.37 20.58
CA VAL A 71 -2.03 -17.06 21.62
C VAL A 71 -3.25 -16.36 21.03
N HIS A 72 -3.03 -15.41 20.13
CA HIS A 72 -4.11 -14.70 19.47
C HIS A 72 -4.92 -15.60 18.54
N ILE A 73 -4.27 -16.47 17.75
CA ILE A 73 -4.95 -17.48 16.93
C ILE A 73 -5.86 -18.36 17.79
N LEU A 74 -5.37 -18.81 18.95
CA LEU A 74 -6.16 -19.60 19.89
C LEU A 74 -7.36 -18.81 20.42
N TRP A 75 -7.14 -17.58 20.87
CA TRP A 75 -8.20 -16.70 21.35
C TRP A 75 -9.28 -16.44 20.28
N ALA A 76 -8.87 -16.08 19.07
CA ALA A 76 -9.74 -15.89 17.90
C ALA A 76 -10.46 -17.17 17.45
N SER A 77 -9.94 -18.35 17.83
CA SER A 77 -10.57 -19.64 17.55
C SER A 77 -11.61 -20.04 18.59
N ILE A 78 -11.58 -19.42 19.78
CA ILE A 78 -12.54 -19.69 20.87
C ILE A 78 -13.63 -18.61 20.89
N MET A 79 -13.25 -17.35 20.66
CA MET A 79 -14.14 -16.18 20.74
C MET A 79 -14.51 -15.63 19.36
N PRO A 80 -15.80 -15.61 18.99
CA PRO A 80 -16.26 -14.95 17.76
C PRO A 80 -15.95 -13.46 17.76
N GLN A 81 -15.83 -12.85 16.57
CA GLN A 81 -15.50 -11.43 16.42
C GLN A 81 -16.47 -10.54 17.22
N TYR A 82 -17.77 -10.84 17.13
CA TYR A 82 -18.80 -10.15 17.89
C TYR A 82 -18.52 -10.12 19.40
N GLY A 83 -18.09 -11.24 19.99
CA GLY A 83 -17.77 -11.30 21.42
C GLY A 83 -16.55 -10.47 21.80
N MET A 84 -15.51 -10.50 20.96
CA MET A 84 -14.31 -9.68 21.16
C MET A 84 -14.62 -8.19 21.15
N ASP A 85 -15.48 -7.73 20.22
CA ASP A 85 -15.89 -6.34 20.11
C ASP A 85 -16.69 -5.86 21.34
N ARG A 86 -17.53 -6.72 21.93
CA ARG A 86 -18.27 -6.40 23.17
C ARG A 86 -17.36 -6.26 24.37
N ILE A 87 -16.39 -7.18 24.53
CA ILE A 87 -15.41 -7.08 25.61
C ILE A 87 -14.54 -5.82 25.46
N GLN A 88 -14.11 -5.51 24.23
CA GLN A 88 -13.35 -4.31 23.93
C GLN A 88 -14.15 -3.04 24.26
N SER A 89 -15.45 -3.01 23.91
CA SER A 89 -16.34 -1.88 24.21
C SER A 89 -16.48 -1.64 25.72
N ALA A 90 -16.72 -2.72 26.48
CA ALA A 90 -16.85 -2.63 27.94
C ALA A 90 -15.55 -2.17 28.60
N TYR A 91 -14.41 -2.65 28.13
CA TYR A 91 -13.12 -2.20 28.65
C TYR A 91 -12.80 -0.74 28.29
N ASN A 92 -13.11 -0.31 27.07
CA ASN A 92 -12.98 1.09 26.69
C ASN A 92 -13.81 2.00 27.62
N ASN A 93 -14.97 1.53 28.08
CA ASN A 93 -15.79 2.25 29.07
C ASN A 93 -15.12 2.28 30.47
N ILE A 94 -14.53 1.18 30.93
CA ILE A 94 -13.75 1.11 32.19
C ILE A 94 -12.54 2.06 32.18
N GLU A 95 -11.91 2.21 31.02
CA GLU A 95 -10.77 3.10 30.80
C GLU A 95 -11.12 4.61 30.76
N TYR A 96 -12.37 4.98 31.03
CA TYR A 96 -12.80 6.39 31.08
C TYR A 96 -11.93 7.29 31.98
N PRO A 97 -11.53 6.91 33.22
CA PRO A 97 -10.80 7.81 34.11
C PRO A 97 -9.46 8.30 33.56
N LYS A 98 -8.70 7.43 32.88
CA LYS A 98 -7.41 7.83 32.28
C LYS A 98 -7.59 8.81 31.12
N ARG A 99 -8.64 8.65 30.30
CA ARG A 99 -8.96 9.58 29.19
C ARG A 99 -9.45 10.91 29.72
N LEU A 100 -10.33 10.89 30.72
CA LEU A 100 -10.80 12.10 31.41
C LEU A 100 -9.62 12.91 31.98
N ALA A 101 -8.71 12.25 32.70
CA ALA A 101 -7.52 12.90 33.26
C ALA A 101 -6.62 13.50 32.16
N SER A 102 -6.43 12.79 31.05
CA SER A 102 -5.70 13.32 29.90
C SER A 102 -6.36 14.59 29.33
N CYS A 103 -7.68 14.55 29.04
CA CYS A 103 -8.40 15.71 28.50
C CYS A 103 -8.34 16.92 29.46
N LEU A 104 -8.45 16.69 30.77
CA LEU A 104 -8.34 17.75 31.79
C LEU A 104 -6.95 18.40 31.77
N LEU A 105 -5.88 17.61 31.73
CA LEU A 105 -4.51 18.13 31.66
C LEU A 105 -4.24 18.88 30.36
N GLN A 106 -4.86 18.44 29.27
CA GLN A 106 -4.81 19.12 27.97
C GLN A 106 -5.66 20.39 27.91
N LYS A 107 -6.48 20.67 28.93
CA LYS A 107 -7.50 21.75 28.95
C LYS A 107 -8.52 21.62 27.81
N ASP A 108 -8.83 20.39 27.43
CA ASP A 108 -9.77 20.07 26.36
C ASP A 108 -11.19 19.89 26.92
N GLY A 109 -11.92 21.00 27.05
CA GLY A 109 -13.27 21.00 27.62
C GLY A 109 -14.29 20.19 26.80
N GLU A 110 -14.13 20.16 25.48
CA GLU A 110 -15.00 19.37 24.60
C GLU A 110 -14.73 17.86 24.78
N GLY A 111 -13.47 17.46 24.85
CA GLY A 111 -13.09 16.07 25.13
C GLY A 111 -13.62 15.58 26.48
N VAL A 112 -13.51 16.39 27.53
CA VAL A 112 -14.07 16.09 28.86
C VAL A 112 -15.58 15.86 28.78
N LYS A 113 -16.32 16.75 28.10
CA LYS A 113 -17.76 16.61 27.91
C LYS A 113 -18.11 15.32 27.16
N ASN A 114 -17.45 15.08 26.03
CA ASN A 114 -17.73 13.94 25.16
C ASN A 114 -17.46 12.60 25.86
N GLU A 115 -16.30 12.45 26.50
CA GLU A 115 -15.97 11.23 27.24
C GLU A 115 -16.95 10.96 28.38
N THR A 116 -17.38 12.01 29.10
CA THR A 116 -18.32 11.88 30.22
C THR A 116 -19.71 11.45 29.75
N ILE A 117 -20.23 12.07 28.69
CA ILE A 117 -21.50 11.67 28.07
C ILE A 117 -21.44 10.23 27.60
N ARG A 118 -20.34 9.84 26.93
CA ARG A 118 -20.14 8.47 26.45
C ARG A 118 -20.12 7.48 27.60
N PHE A 119 -19.35 7.75 28.65
CA PHE A 119 -19.26 6.88 29.82
C PHE A 119 -20.64 6.67 30.47
N LEU A 120 -21.39 7.75 30.72
CA LEU A 120 -22.72 7.66 31.33
C LEU A 120 -23.70 6.88 30.45
N THR A 121 -23.74 7.20 29.16
CA THR A 121 -24.67 6.57 28.19
C THR A 121 -24.35 5.10 27.98
N ASN A 122 -23.07 4.76 27.80
CA ASN A 122 -22.64 3.38 27.54
C ASN A 122 -22.72 2.53 28.82
N SER A 123 -22.51 3.11 30.00
CA SER A 123 -22.70 2.41 31.27
C SER A 123 -24.17 2.10 31.55
N THR A 124 -25.08 3.02 31.22
CA THR A 124 -26.52 2.89 31.51
C THR A 124 -27.27 2.14 30.41
N ILE A 125 -27.37 2.73 29.23
CA ILE A 125 -28.08 2.19 28.07
C ILE A 125 -27.26 1.08 27.41
N GLY A 126 -25.93 1.23 27.39
CA GLY A 126 -25.02 0.28 26.76
C GLY A 126 -24.71 -0.97 27.58
N LEU A 127 -25.48 -1.24 28.64
CA LEU A 127 -25.34 -2.40 29.54
C LEU A 127 -23.91 -2.53 30.10
N GLY A 128 -23.46 -1.51 30.85
CA GLY A 128 -22.11 -1.51 31.45
C GLY A 128 -20.98 -1.32 30.43
N GLY A 129 -21.28 -0.77 29.25
CA GLY A 129 -20.32 -0.50 28.19
C GLY A 129 -20.17 -1.60 27.15
N LEU A 130 -20.89 -2.71 27.25
CA LEU A 130 -20.89 -3.78 26.24
C LEU A 130 -21.39 -3.28 24.87
N PHE A 131 -22.24 -2.26 24.87
CA PHE A 131 -22.72 -1.58 23.68
C PHE A 131 -22.34 -0.10 23.71
N ASP A 132 -22.23 0.51 22.53
CA ASP A 132 -21.87 1.92 22.35
C ASP A 132 -23.04 2.75 21.77
N PRO A 133 -24.15 2.93 22.52
CA PRO A 133 -25.24 3.80 22.12
C PRO A 133 -24.82 5.27 21.99
N ALA A 134 -23.76 5.71 22.68
CA ALA A 134 -23.29 7.09 22.57
C ALA A 134 -22.82 7.42 21.14
N SER A 135 -22.09 6.51 20.48
CA SER A 135 -21.74 6.68 19.06
C SER A 135 -22.96 6.58 18.14
N LYS A 136 -23.84 5.60 18.37
CA LYS A 136 -24.93 5.28 17.42
C LYS A 136 -26.14 6.22 17.51
N LEU A 137 -26.55 6.58 18.72
CA LEU A 137 -27.75 7.38 18.99
C LEU A 137 -27.41 8.86 19.13
N LEU A 138 -26.34 9.17 19.88
CA LEU A 138 -25.97 10.55 20.20
C LEU A 138 -24.91 11.13 19.25
N LYS A 139 -24.35 10.31 18.35
CA LYS A 139 -23.28 10.68 17.40
C LYS A 139 -22.04 11.30 18.08
N VAL A 140 -21.80 10.97 19.36
CA VAL A 140 -20.64 11.47 20.11
C VAL A 140 -19.45 10.55 19.86
N LYS A 141 -18.42 11.03 19.15
CA LYS A 141 -17.24 10.22 18.81
C LYS A 141 -16.34 9.98 20.04
N PRO A 142 -15.68 8.82 20.16
CA PRO A 142 -14.70 8.57 21.21
C PRO A 142 -13.44 9.44 21.00
N THR A 143 -12.86 9.93 22.09
CA THR A 143 -11.56 10.58 22.07
C THR A 143 -10.44 9.55 22.13
N THR A 144 -9.36 9.81 21.40
CA THR A 144 -8.14 8.98 21.32
C THR A 144 -7.03 9.48 22.24
N GLU A 145 -7.36 10.40 23.16
CA GLU A 145 -6.41 11.11 24.01
C GLU A 145 -5.72 10.20 25.02
N ASN A 146 -4.41 10.35 25.13
CA ASN A 146 -3.57 9.61 26.06
C ASN A 146 -2.66 10.55 26.86
N MET A 147 -2.02 10.04 27.90
CA MET A 147 -1.21 10.86 28.80
C MET A 147 0.09 11.35 28.15
N GLU A 148 0.57 10.70 27.09
CA GLU A 148 1.71 11.22 26.31
C GLU A 148 1.35 12.55 25.63
N GLN A 149 0.16 12.65 25.03
CA GLN A 149 -0.36 13.90 24.45
C GLN A 149 -0.57 14.98 25.51
N ALA A 150 -1.10 14.60 26.69
CA ALA A 150 -1.23 15.51 27.83
C ALA A 150 0.12 16.12 28.25
N LEU A 151 1.15 15.27 28.41
CA LEU A 151 2.50 15.73 28.73
C LEU A 151 3.11 16.57 27.58
N CYS A 152 2.77 16.26 26.33
CA CYS A 152 3.16 17.08 25.17
C CYS A 152 2.57 18.49 25.26
N LYS A 153 1.28 18.64 25.59
CA LYS A 153 0.63 19.95 25.83
C LYS A 153 1.25 20.70 27.00
N CYS A 154 1.73 19.99 28.02
CA CYS A 154 2.54 20.54 29.11
C CYS A 154 3.98 20.92 28.69
N LYS A 155 4.30 20.93 27.39
CA LYS A 155 5.62 21.25 26.81
C LYS A 155 6.73 20.28 27.23
N MET A 156 6.40 19.07 27.68
CA MET A 156 7.41 18.05 27.94
C MET A 156 7.96 17.52 26.61
N LYS A 157 9.28 17.61 26.47
CA LYS A 157 9.99 17.09 25.28
C LYS A 157 9.79 15.57 25.18
N SER A 158 9.68 15.07 23.96
CA SER A 158 9.49 13.64 23.71
C SER A 158 10.67 12.79 24.21
N GLY A 159 11.90 13.29 24.02
CA GLY A 159 13.13 12.51 24.23
C GLY A 159 13.48 11.66 23.01
N SER A 160 14.56 10.89 23.11
CA SER A 160 15.05 10.02 22.03
C SER A 160 14.09 8.84 21.77
N TYR A 161 14.10 8.33 20.55
CA TYR A 161 13.40 7.10 20.19
C TYR A 161 14.01 5.88 20.85
N MET A 162 13.15 5.00 21.36
CA MET A 162 13.54 3.76 21.98
C MET A 162 12.56 2.64 21.61
N VAL A 163 13.08 1.44 21.42
CA VAL A 163 12.26 0.23 21.33
C VAL A 163 12.44 -0.54 22.62
N MET A 164 11.34 -0.72 23.35
CA MET A 164 11.35 -1.43 24.62
C MET A 164 10.80 -2.85 24.47
N PRO A 165 11.28 -3.83 25.26
CA PRO A 165 10.71 -5.17 25.30
C PRO A 165 9.20 -5.11 25.52
N VAL A 166 8.43 -5.84 24.72
CA VAL A 166 6.95 -5.94 24.73
C VAL A 166 6.22 -4.64 24.36
N LEU A 167 6.75 -3.49 24.75
CA LEU A 167 6.13 -2.16 24.62
C LEU A 167 6.35 -1.50 23.25
N ASN A 168 7.08 -2.16 22.33
CA ASN A 168 7.42 -1.71 20.98
C ASN A 168 8.07 -0.31 20.97
N ALA A 169 7.94 0.41 19.85
CA ALA A 169 8.41 1.78 19.66
C ALA A 169 7.79 2.75 20.69
N CYS A 170 8.64 3.55 21.34
CA CYS A 170 8.24 4.52 22.35
C CYS A 170 9.29 5.64 22.51
N THR A 171 8.97 6.59 23.38
CA THR A 171 9.87 7.67 23.83
C THR A 171 9.86 7.73 25.36
N PRO A 172 10.85 8.36 26.02
CA PRO A 172 10.82 8.56 27.47
C PRO A 172 9.51 9.22 27.94
N ARG A 173 9.00 10.19 27.19
CA ARG A 173 7.69 10.80 27.44
C ARG A 173 6.55 9.79 27.36
N SER A 174 6.53 8.96 26.31
CA SER A 174 5.53 7.90 26.14
C SER A 174 5.53 6.92 27.31
N LEU A 175 6.70 6.52 27.80
CA LEU A 175 6.84 5.63 28.95
C LEU A 175 6.29 6.26 30.23
N CYS A 176 6.62 7.53 30.50
CA CYS A 176 6.04 8.28 31.61
C CYS A 176 4.51 8.37 31.50
N GLY A 177 3.99 8.69 30.31
CA GLY A 177 2.56 8.72 30.04
C GLY A 177 1.87 7.39 30.36
N ARG A 178 2.40 6.29 29.83
CA ARG A 178 1.89 4.92 30.09
C ARG A 178 1.94 4.56 31.58
N ALA A 179 2.97 4.98 32.31
CA ALA A 179 3.07 4.72 33.75
C ALA A 179 1.96 5.43 34.55
N ILE A 180 1.66 6.69 34.21
CA ILE A 180 0.57 7.45 34.81
C ILE A 180 -0.79 6.81 34.45
N GLU A 181 -0.97 6.40 33.18
CA GLU A 181 -2.20 5.72 32.76
C GLU A 181 -2.43 4.40 33.50
N ALA A 182 -1.38 3.62 33.72
CA ALA A 182 -1.46 2.39 34.48
C ALA A 182 -1.92 2.65 35.94
N ALA A 183 -1.51 3.77 36.54
CA ALA A 183 -1.98 4.16 37.87
C ALA A 183 -3.45 4.62 37.88
N LEU A 184 -3.94 5.17 36.76
CA LEU A 184 -5.31 5.68 36.60
C LEU A 184 -6.31 4.62 36.09
N ASP A 185 -5.85 3.46 35.61
CA ASP A 185 -6.70 2.38 35.14
C ASP A 185 -7.32 1.63 36.35
N PRO A 186 -8.66 1.73 36.58
CA PRO A 186 -9.31 1.07 37.71
C PRO A 186 -9.14 -0.45 37.69
N SER A 187 -8.98 -1.03 36.49
CA SER A 187 -8.81 -2.46 36.34
C SER A 187 -7.55 -2.96 37.03
N VAL A 188 -6.50 -2.14 37.19
CA VAL A 188 -5.23 -2.51 37.85
C VAL A 188 -5.44 -2.89 39.32
N TYR A 189 -6.44 -2.31 39.97
CA TYR A 189 -6.74 -2.57 41.38
C TYR A 189 -7.69 -3.76 41.59
N LEU A 190 -8.35 -4.23 40.52
CA LEU A 190 -9.24 -5.39 40.56
C LEU A 190 -8.46 -6.68 40.28
N ALA A 191 -7.93 -7.31 41.33
CA ALA A 191 -7.10 -8.51 41.25
C ALA A 191 -7.91 -9.80 41.51
N THR A 192 -8.76 -10.19 40.55
CA THR A 192 -9.49 -11.46 40.56
C THR A 192 -9.06 -12.35 39.39
N PRO A 193 -9.23 -13.68 39.47
CA PRO A 193 -8.94 -14.57 38.34
C PRO A 193 -9.74 -14.21 37.07
N ILE A 194 -10.99 -13.76 37.25
CA ILE A 194 -11.87 -13.34 36.14
C ILE A 194 -11.34 -12.07 35.49
N THR A 195 -10.95 -11.06 36.28
CA THR A 195 -10.39 -9.81 35.73
C THR A 195 -9.02 -10.03 35.08
N ALA A 196 -8.21 -10.97 35.58
CA ALA A 196 -6.98 -11.37 34.92
C ALA A 196 -7.24 -12.02 33.55
N LEU A 197 -8.24 -12.90 33.44
CA LEU A 197 -8.63 -13.52 32.17
C LEU A 197 -9.19 -12.49 31.17
N VAL A 198 -10.02 -11.55 31.64
CA VAL A 198 -10.54 -10.45 30.81
C VAL A 198 -9.40 -9.55 30.31
N LYS A 199 -8.47 -9.17 31.19
CA LYS A 199 -7.28 -8.39 30.80
C LYS A 199 -6.38 -9.11 29.82
N PHE A 200 -6.22 -10.42 30.00
CA PHE A 200 -5.49 -11.24 29.05
C PHE A 200 -6.20 -11.24 27.68
N GLY A 201 -7.51 -11.50 27.63
CA GLY A 201 -8.29 -11.41 26.41
C GLY A 201 -8.20 -10.03 25.74
N LEU A 202 -8.19 -8.94 26.51
CA LEU A 202 -8.03 -7.58 26.01
C LEU A 202 -6.62 -7.28 25.50
N MET A 203 -5.59 -7.75 26.21
CA MET A 203 -4.20 -7.66 25.75
C MET A 203 -4.07 -8.38 24.41
N VAL A 204 -4.64 -9.58 24.30
CA VAL A 204 -4.67 -10.36 23.06
C VAL A 204 -5.48 -9.65 21.97
N ASN A 205 -6.63 -9.04 22.28
CA ASN A 205 -7.39 -8.22 21.35
C ASN A 205 -6.57 -7.01 20.84
N ARG A 206 -5.83 -6.33 21.72
CA ARG A 206 -4.93 -5.24 21.34
C ARG A 206 -3.83 -5.71 20.39
N THR A 207 -3.29 -6.91 20.60
CA THR A 207 -2.30 -7.47 19.68
C THR A 207 -2.86 -7.76 18.29
N SER A 208 -4.15 -8.07 18.14
CA SER A 208 -4.81 -8.27 16.83
C SER A 208 -4.73 -7.04 15.95
N TYR A 209 -4.99 -5.84 16.50
CA TYR A 209 -4.90 -4.60 15.74
C TYR A 209 -3.47 -4.31 15.24
N MET A 210 -2.46 -4.92 15.87
CA MET A 210 -1.07 -4.84 15.42
C MET A 210 -0.71 -5.90 14.38
N GLN A 211 -1.52 -6.94 14.18
CA GLN A 211 -1.20 -8.04 13.28
C GLN A 211 -1.17 -7.64 11.80
N PRO A 212 -2.08 -6.79 11.26
CA PRO A 212 -1.96 -6.31 9.88
C PRO A 212 -0.64 -5.58 9.65
N LEU A 213 -0.26 -4.69 10.58
CA LEU A 213 1.02 -4.00 10.53
C LEU A 213 2.21 -4.98 10.64
N ALA A 214 2.13 -5.97 11.53
CA ALA A 214 3.18 -6.98 11.67
C ALA A 214 3.30 -7.84 10.41
N GLN A 215 2.20 -8.21 9.78
CA GLN A 215 2.18 -8.95 8.51
C GLN A 215 2.74 -8.11 7.37
N MET A 216 2.39 -6.83 7.31
CA MET A 216 2.97 -5.88 6.35
C MET A 216 4.50 -5.82 6.52
N LEU A 217 4.97 -5.59 7.75
CA LEU A 217 6.41 -5.56 8.08
C LEU A 217 7.12 -6.89 7.79
N GLU A 218 6.46 -8.03 7.97
CA GLU A 218 7.00 -9.35 7.64
C GLU A 218 7.02 -9.62 6.12
N SER A 219 6.06 -9.05 5.37
CA SER A 219 5.95 -9.18 3.92
C SER A 219 6.91 -8.25 3.16
N THR A 220 7.38 -7.19 3.81
CA THR A 220 8.38 -6.27 3.28
C THR A 220 9.80 -6.85 3.42
N TYR A 221 10.63 -6.69 2.39
CA TYR A 221 12.03 -7.14 2.46
C TYR A 221 12.97 -6.15 3.10
N ALA A 222 12.81 -4.85 2.81
CA ALA A 222 13.60 -3.81 3.44
C ALA A 222 13.45 -3.89 4.97
N ASP A 223 14.48 -3.39 5.65
CA ASP A 223 14.63 -3.43 7.10
C ASP A 223 13.33 -3.07 7.86
N PRO A 224 12.63 -4.06 8.44
CA PRO A 224 11.33 -3.84 9.09
C PRO A 224 11.42 -2.89 10.29
N TYR A 225 12.61 -2.75 10.87
CA TYR A 225 12.90 -1.80 11.93
C TYR A 225 12.76 -0.35 11.46
N ASP A 226 13.36 -0.02 10.31
CA ASP A 226 13.32 1.33 9.74
C ASP A 226 11.89 1.74 9.37
N ILE A 227 11.10 0.82 8.79
CA ILE A 227 9.70 1.06 8.46
C ILE A 227 8.87 1.30 9.73
N GLN A 228 9.04 0.49 10.78
CA GLN A 228 8.37 0.72 12.07
C GLN A 228 8.71 2.10 12.65
N LYS A 229 9.97 2.51 12.55
CA LYS A 229 10.43 3.82 13.03
C LYS A 229 9.77 4.97 12.25
N LYS A 230 9.70 4.88 10.92
CA LYS A 230 9.00 5.85 10.04
C LYS A 230 7.53 6.01 10.45
N LEU A 231 6.81 4.88 10.56
CA LEU A 231 5.39 4.87 10.90
C LEU A 231 5.12 5.40 12.30
N TYR A 232 5.93 5.01 13.29
CA TYR A 232 5.85 5.54 14.65
C TYR A 232 6.03 7.06 14.66
N GLY A 233 7.02 7.58 13.92
CA GLY A 233 7.28 9.01 13.84
C GLY A 233 6.08 9.80 13.31
N ILE A 234 5.49 9.34 12.21
CA ILE A 234 4.31 9.96 11.60
C ILE A 234 3.12 9.89 12.56
N GLU A 235 2.80 8.70 13.10
CA GLU A 235 1.67 8.51 14.01
C GLU A 235 1.79 9.37 15.28
N ASN A 236 2.99 9.42 15.86
CA ASN A 236 3.27 10.24 17.03
C ASN A 236 3.09 11.74 16.72
N TYR A 237 3.52 12.20 15.54
CA TYR A 237 3.30 13.59 15.13
C TYR A 237 1.81 13.89 14.95
N ILE A 238 1.06 13.02 14.25
CA ILE A 238 -0.40 13.15 14.03
C ILE A 238 -1.12 13.33 15.37
N LYS A 239 -0.84 12.47 16.35
CA LYS A 239 -1.46 12.53 17.68
C LYS A 239 -1.09 13.79 18.45
N ASN A 240 0.19 14.16 18.46
CA ASN A 240 0.64 15.35 19.21
C ASN A 240 0.17 16.67 18.59
N ALA A 241 -0.04 16.69 17.27
CA ALA A 241 -0.59 17.82 16.54
C ALA A 241 -2.14 17.83 16.51
N ASN A 242 -2.80 16.83 17.12
CA ASN A 242 -4.24 16.63 17.12
C ASN A 242 -4.86 16.58 15.70
N LEU A 243 -4.10 16.12 14.70
CA LEU A 243 -4.58 16.02 13.31
C LEU A 243 -5.67 14.95 13.17
N ASP A 244 -5.66 13.93 14.02
CA ASP A 244 -6.68 12.88 14.08
C ASP A 244 -8.06 13.38 14.54
N ARG A 245 -8.12 14.59 15.11
CA ARG A 245 -9.36 15.25 15.57
C ARG A 245 -9.92 16.29 14.62
N GLN A 246 -9.11 16.76 13.67
CA GLN A 246 -9.54 17.73 12.68
C GLN A 246 -10.40 17.03 11.62
N ASN A 247 -11.40 17.74 11.09
CA ASN A 247 -12.21 17.23 9.99
C ASN A 247 -11.49 17.42 8.65
N LEU A 248 -10.38 16.70 8.49
CA LEU A 248 -9.47 16.85 7.36
C LEU A 248 -10.11 16.43 6.03
N LEU A 249 -11.12 15.56 6.07
CA LEU A 249 -11.77 15.04 4.86
C LEU A 249 -12.73 16.05 4.21
N GLU A 250 -13.28 16.99 4.99
CA GLU A 250 -14.23 18.00 4.49
C GLU A 250 -13.55 19.23 3.88
N THR A 251 -12.24 19.40 4.08
CA THR A 251 -11.59 20.70 3.84
C THR A 251 -11.25 20.95 2.36
N GLU A 252 -11.13 19.93 1.51
CA GLU A 252 -10.54 20.11 0.16
C GLU A 252 -11.18 19.25 -0.94
N ALA A 253 -12.32 18.62 -0.68
CA ALA A 253 -13.15 17.98 -1.72
C ALA A 253 -13.98 19.00 -2.52
N LYS A 254 -13.47 20.22 -2.73
CA LYS A 254 -14.02 21.11 -3.76
C LYS A 254 -13.65 20.45 -5.09
N LEU A 255 -14.63 19.74 -5.63
CA LEU A 255 -14.74 19.41 -7.05
C LEU A 255 -14.23 20.62 -7.84
N VAL A 256 -13.38 20.37 -8.82
CA VAL A 256 -13.00 21.34 -9.86
C VAL A 256 -14.30 22.03 -10.27
N GLU A 257 -14.48 23.30 -9.88
CA GLU A 257 -15.63 24.10 -10.31
C GLU A 257 -15.58 24.12 -11.84
N GLU A 258 -16.67 23.67 -12.48
CA GLU A 258 -16.85 23.56 -13.93
C GLU A 258 -16.49 24.86 -14.67
N ASP A 259 -16.48 26.00 -13.96
CA ASP A 259 -16.12 27.32 -14.47
C ASP A 259 -14.66 27.45 -14.94
N LYS A 260 -13.72 26.61 -14.46
CA LYS A 260 -12.31 26.70 -14.89
C LYS A 260 -12.02 26.05 -16.26
N LEU A 261 -12.82 25.10 -16.73
CA LEU A 261 -12.67 24.57 -18.09
C LEU A 261 -13.20 25.55 -19.15
N SER A 262 -14.22 26.34 -18.81
CA SER A 262 -14.73 27.41 -19.68
C SER A 262 -13.72 28.55 -19.82
N ALA A 263 -13.06 28.95 -18.73
CA ALA A 263 -12.08 30.05 -18.76
C ALA A 263 -10.77 29.68 -19.49
N LEU A 264 -10.30 28.43 -19.37
CA LEU A 264 -9.11 27.96 -20.09
C LEU A 264 -9.37 27.83 -21.60
N ALA A 265 -10.59 27.47 -22.00
CA ALA A 265 -10.98 27.37 -23.40
C ALA A 265 -11.02 28.75 -24.09
N GLU A 266 -11.42 29.80 -23.38
CA GLU A 266 -11.40 31.17 -23.92
C GLU A 266 -9.98 31.73 -24.04
N GLU A 267 -9.07 31.40 -23.10
CA GLU A 267 -7.67 31.86 -23.14
C GLU A 267 -6.85 31.21 -24.26
N ILE A 268 -7.11 29.93 -24.57
CA ILE A 268 -6.41 29.19 -25.64
C ILE A 268 -6.83 29.70 -27.02
N THR A 269 -8.09 30.14 -27.18
CA THR A 269 -8.62 30.65 -28.46
C THR A 269 -8.07 32.04 -28.80
N ALA A 270 -7.63 32.81 -27.81
CA ALA A 270 -7.11 34.18 -28.01
C ALA A 270 -5.61 34.23 -28.40
N GLN A 271 -4.86 33.14 -28.23
CA GLN A 271 -3.41 33.11 -28.48
C GLN A 271 -3.02 32.55 -29.86
N THR A 272 -3.98 32.06 -30.65
CA THR A 272 -3.71 31.39 -31.95
C THR A 272 -3.64 32.35 -33.15
N GLU A 273 -3.76 33.67 -32.97
CA GLU A 273 -3.85 34.62 -34.11
C GLU A 273 -2.56 35.40 -34.44
N THR A 274 -1.42 35.19 -33.78
CA THR A 274 -0.20 35.95 -34.12
C THR A 274 1.10 35.17 -33.94
N GLN A 275 1.55 34.49 -34.99
CA GLN A 275 2.91 34.60 -35.58
C GLN A 275 3.16 33.47 -36.59
N GLU A 276 3.15 33.82 -37.88
CA GLU A 276 3.67 33.03 -39.00
C GLU A 276 5.17 33.34 -39.23
N ASP A 277 5.87 32.32 -39.76
CA ASP A 277 7.11 32.32 -40.56
C ASP A 277 8.50 32.54 -39.92
N GLU A 278 9.33 31.47 -39.91
CA GLU A 278 10.57 31.36 -40.70
C GLU A 278 11.13 29.91 -40.70
N VAL A 279 11.40 29.36 -41.88
CA VAL A 279 11.86 27.97 -42.13
C VAL A 279 13.38 27.92 -42.33
N GLY A 280 14.08 26.98 -41.68
CA GLY A 280 15.50 26.69 -41.86
C GLY A 280 15.83 25.18 -41.77
N GLU A 281 16.76 24.73 -42.62
CA GLU A 281 17.06 23.33 -43.00
C GLU A 281 17.48 22.33 -41.91
N ILE A 282 17.16 21.06 -42.19
CA ILE A 282 17.29 19.85 -41.37
C ILE A 282 18.71 19.26 -41.43
N THR A 283 19.31 18.97 -40.27
CA THR A 283 20.27 17.86 -40.11
C THR A 283 20.04 17.17 -38.76
N GLY A 284 20.08 15.83 -38.76
CA GLY A 284 19.38 14.99 -37.79
C GLY A 284 20.00 14.83 -36.40
N ALA A 285 19.12 14.77 -35.40
CA ALA A 285 19.17 14.03 -34.15
C ALA A 285 17.79 14.14 -33.49
N ALA A 286 17.40 13.15 -32.69
CA ALA A 286 16.12 13.00 -31.98
C ALA A 286 15.37 14.31 -31.61
N ALA A 287 14.17 14.50 -32.16
CA ALA A 287 13.08 15.31 -31.60
C ALA A 287 11.81 15.14 -32.44
N ASP A 288 10.66 15.10 -31.77
CA ASP A 288 9.30 15.41 -32.24
C ASP A 288 8.80 14.79 -33.55
N ILE A 289 8.05 13.69 -33.40
CA ILE A 289 7.04 13.27 -34.38
C ILE A 289 5.66 13.73 -33.89
N ASP A 290 5.54 15.02 -33.59
CA ASP A 290 4.25 15.70 -33.45
C ASP A 290 4.30 16.99 -34.29
N GLU A 291 4.64 16.89 -35.57
CA GLU A 291 4.17 17.81 -36.61
C GLU A 291 4.64 17.33 -37.99
N LEU A 292 3.75 16.62 -38.69
CA LEU A 292 3.54 16.66 -40.16
C LEU A 292 2.61 15.50 -40.56
N GLU A 293 1.32 15.71 -40.32
CA GLU A 293 0.24 15.46 -41.28
C GLU A 293 -1.06 15.93 -40.63
N ILE A 294 -1.57 17.07 -41.10
CA ILE A 294 -2.93 17.56 -40.83
C ILE A 294 -3.90 16.63 -41.57
N ILE A 295 -4.09 15.43 -41.01
CA ILE A 295 -5.32 14.69 -41.11
C ILE A 295 -5.93 14.86 -39.73
N GLN A 296 -7.11 15.47 -39.63
CA GLN A 296 -7.91 15.43 -38.39
C GLN A 296 -8.12 13.96 -38.03
N LYS A 297 -7.22 13.41 -37.20
CA LYS A 297 -7.34 12.08 -36.64
C LYS A 297 -8.43 12.17 -35.58
N PRO A 298 -9.44 11.29 -35.62
CA PRO A 298 -10.56 11.37 -34.70
C PRO A 298 -10.06 11.34 -33.25
N GLU A 299 -10.70 12.13 -32.39
CA GLU A 299 -10.48 12.09 -30.94
C GLU A 299 -10.61 10.64 -30.44
N LEU A 300 -9.81 10.29 -29.44
CA LEU A 300 -9.81 8.95 -28.89
C LEU A 300 -11.11 8.75 -28.09
N THR A 301 -12.14 8.25 -28.76
CA THR A 301 -13.44 8.00 -28.12
C THR A 301 -13.35 6.81 -27.17
N PRO A 302 -13.92 6.92 -25.96
CA PRO A 302 -13.94 5.80 -25.03
C PRO A 302 -14.89 4.71 -25.51
N ASP A 303 -14.43 3.47 -25.43
CA ASP A 303 -15.22 2.26 -25.69
C ASP A 303 -16.11 1.91 -24.48
N ILE A 304 -15.68 2.28 -23.25
CA ILE A 304 -16.44 2.13 -22.00
C ILE A 304 -16.59 3.49 -21.33
N LEU A 305 -17.84 3.93 -21.15
CA LEU A 305 -18.16 5.14 -20.39
C LEU A 305 -18.40 4.75 -18.93
N LEU A 306 -17.75 5.46 -18.00
CA LEU A 306 -17.99 5.28 -16.56
C LEU A 306 -19.10 6.22 -16.10
N GLU A 307 -20.29 5.68 -15.83
CA GLU A 307 -21.46 6.49 -15.44
C GLU A 307 -21.25 7.10 -14.04
N ASP A 308 -21.64 8.36 -13.86
CA ASP A 308 -21.47 9.10 -12.59
C ASP A 308 -20.02 9.13 -12.05
N PHE A 309 -19.02 8.88 -12.91
CA PHE A 309 -17.63 9.04 -12.53
C PHE A 309 -17.31 10.54 -12.45
N LYS A 310 -16.87 10.99 -11.28
CA LYS A 310 -16.48 12.38 -11.03
C LYS A 310 -14.96 12.47 -11.07
N PRO A 311 -14.35 12.69 -12.26
CA PRO A 311 -12.90 12.68 -12.38
C PRO A 311 -12.29 13.77 -11.50
N GLN A 312 -11.12 13.48 -10.94
CA GLN A 312 -10.28 14.41 -10.21
C GLN A 312 -9.01 14.65 -11.04
N SER A 313 -7.83 14.61 -10.42
CA SER A 313 -6.59 14.54 -11.20
C SER A 313 -6.27 13.08 -11.54
N PRO A 314 -5.56 12.81 -12.65
CA PRO A 314 -5.11 11.45 -13.02
C PRO A 314 -4.47 10.66 -11.87
N ILE A 315 -3.61 11.32 -11.08
CA ILE A 315 -2.92 10.70 -9.94
C ILE A 315 -3.90 10.35 -8.82
N VAL A 316 -4.86 11.24 -8.52
CA VAL A 316 -5.88 10.97 -7.48
C VAL A 316 -6.85 9.89 -7.95
N ASP A 317 -7.24 9.91 -9.22
CA ASP A 317 -8.11 8.87 -9.77
C ASP A 317 -7.43 7.49 -9.76
N SER A 318 -6.10 7.42 -9.95
CA SER A 318 -5.33 6.17 -9.77
C SER A 318 -5.44 5.59 -8.37
N MET A 319 -5.52 6.44 -7.35
CA MET A 319 -5.70 5.98 -5.98
C MET A 319 -7.06 5.32 -5.73
N ARG A 320 -8.06 5.53 -6.61
CA ARG A 320 -9.36 4.83 -6.54
C ARG A 320 -9.21 3.33 -6.76
N THR A 321 -8.04 2.85 -7.20
CA THR A 321 -7.71 1.43 -7.17
C THR A 321 -7.87 0.81 -5.77
N ALA A 322 -7.73 1.61 -4.69
CA ALA A 322 -7.99 1.17 -3.31
C ALA A 322 -9.49 0.90 -3.01
N LEU A 323 -10.39 1.33 -3.90
CA LEU A 323 -11.82 1.03 -3.85
C LEU A 323 -12.15 -0.31 -4.51
N PHE A 324 -11.20 -0.92 -5.23
CA PHE A 324 -11.39 -2.24 -5.83
C PHE A 324 -11.35 -3.30 -4.74
N ASP A 325 -12.54 -3.67 -4.25
CA ASP A 325 -12.74 -4.52 -3.09
C ASP A 325 -13.97 -5.42 -3.30
N ASN A 326 -14.02 -6.54 -2.59
CA ASN A 326 -15.17 -7.42 -2.55
C ASN A 326 -15.38 -7.89 -1.09
N PRO A 327 -16.41 -7.37 -0.39
CA PRO A 327 -16.68 -7.69 1.01
C PRO A 327 -16.88 -9.19 1.31
N GLU A 328 -17.26 -10.00 0.31
CA GLU A 328 -17.45 -11.44 0.47
C GLU A 328 -16.12 -12.21 0.57
N ILE A 329 -14.96 -11.58 0.30
CA ILE A 329 -13.64 -12.21 0.40
C ILE A 329 -13.33 -12.64 1.83
N ASP A 330 -13.58 -11.75 2.79
CA ASP A 330 -13.22 -11.91 4.21
C ASP A 330 -14.42 -12.20 5.11
N LYS A 331 -15.63 -12.28 4.53
CA LYS A 331 -16.87 -12.55 5.25
C LYS A 331 -16.78 -13.84 6.08
N SER A 332 -16.80 -13.66 7.40
CA SER A 332 -16.71 -14.73 8.39
C SER A 332 -17.23 -14.21 9.73
N ILE A 333 -17.88 -15.08 10.52
CA ILE A 333 -18.26 -14.77 11.91
C ILE A 333 -17.05 -14.80 12.87
N TRP A 334 -15.96 -15.42 12.43
CA TRP A 334 -14.69 -15.53 13.14
C TRP A 334 -13.68 -14.52 12.59
N ASN A 335 -12.81 -14.03 13.46
CA ASN A 335 -11.68 -13.18 13.10
C ASN A 335 -10.77 -13.83 12.03
N GLU A 336 -10.08 -13.02 11.24
CA GLU A 336 -9.12 -13.47 10.21
C GLU A 336 -8.04 -14.43 10.71
N LEU A 337 -7.61 -14.33 11.97
CA LEU A 337 -6.57 -15.22 12.49
C LEU A 337 -7.12 -16.55 13.03
N SER A 338 -8.44 -16.72 13.09
CA SER A 338 -9.10 -17.94 13.56
C SER A 338 -8.86 -19.13 12.63
N ILE A 339 -8.63 -20.32 13.20
CA ILE A 339 -8.52 -21.58 12.43
C ILE A 339 -9.88 -22.03 11.87
N TRP A 340 -10.97 -21.53 12.45
CA TRP A 340 -12.35 -21.78 12.00
C TRP A 340 -12.81 -20.79 10.95
N ASN A 341 -11.98 -19.80 10.61
CA ASN A 341 -12.29 -18.91 9.52
C ASN A 341 -12.33 -19.70 8.20
N ARG A 342 -13.44 -19.58 7.48
CA ARG A 342 -13.70 -20.24 6.19
C ARG A 342 -13.90 -19.23 5.05
N SER A 343 -13.45 -17.99 5.24
CA SER A 343 -13.52 -16.94 4.22
C SER A 343 -12.81 -17.37 2.94
N PHE A 344 -13.17 -16.73 1.82
CA PHE A 344 -12.54 -17.02 0.54
C PHE A 344 -11.02 -16.80 0.59
N ALA A 345 -10.56 -15.69 1.19
CA ALA A 345 -9.14 -15.39 1.34
C ALA A 345 -8.36 -16.53 2.03
N LYS A 346 -8.96 -17.22 3.01
CA LYS A 346 -8.34 -18.35 3.73
C LYS A 346 -8.37 -19.66 2.96
N ARG A 347 -9.27 -19.81 1.98
CA ARG A 347 -9.32 -20.99 1.10
C ARG A 347 -8.20 -20.96 0.05
N ILE A 348 -7.70 -19.78 -0.29
CA ILE A 348 -6.57 -19.63 -1.22
C ILE A 348 -5.31 -20.18 -0.56
N LYS A 349 -4.73 -21.20 -1.20
CA LYS A 349 -3.54 -21.92 -0.72
C LYS A 349 -2.28 -21.21 -1.15
N THR A 350 -1.22 -21.35 -0.37
CA THR A 350 0.15 -20.95 -0.75
C THR A 350 0.96 -22.19 -1.10
N SER A 351 1.77 -22.11 -2.14
CA SER A 351 2.77 -23.12 -2.52
C SER A 351 4.03 -22.40 -3.02
N SER A 352 5.07 -23.16 -3.28
CA SER A 352 6.35 -22.65 -3.79
C SER A 352 6.91 -23.55 -4.88
N VAL A 353 7.82 -23.03 -5.70
CA VAL A 353 8.57 -23.76 -6.74
C VAL A 353 10.04 -23.33 -6.73
N ALA A 354 10.95 -24.30 -6.83
CA ALA A 354 12.36 -24.02 -7.05
C ALA A 354 12.59 -23.64 -8.52
N ILE A 355 13.06 -22.42 -8.77
CA ILE A 355 13.34 -21.94 -10.13
C ILE A 355 14.74 -22.38 -10.54
N VAL A 356 15.74 -22.01 -9.74
CA VAL A 356 17.14 -22.42 -9.90
C VAL A 356 17.66 -23.07 -8.61
N PRO A 357 18.68 -23.94 -8.70
CA PRO A 357 19.31 -24.54 -7.52
C PRO A 357 19.86 -23.48 -6.56
N GLU A 358 19.89 -23.78 -5.26
CA GLU A 358 20.52 -22.97 -4.21
C GLU A 358 19.96 -21.55 -3.97
N ARG A 359 18.92 -21.16 -4.71
CA ARG A 359 18.15 -19.93 -4.48
C ARG A 359 16.87 -20.21 -3.69
N ASP A 360 16.24 -19.16 -3.19
CA ASP A 360 14.97 -19.27 -2.48
C ASP A 360 13.89 -19.83 -3.43
N GLU A 361 13.00 -20.68 -2.92
CA GLU A 361 11.84 -21.10 -3.71
C GLU A 361 10.88 -19.91 -3.93
N TYR A 362 10.44 -19.73 -5.17
CA TYR A 362 9.44 -18.73 -5.51
C TYR A 362 8.08 -19.15 -4.96
N LYS A 363 7.44 -18.27 -4.19
CA LYS A 363 6.11 -18.52 -3.62
C LYS A 363 5.02 -17.94 -4.50
N PHE A 364 3.92 -18.68 -4.59
CA PHE A 364 2.71 -18.27 -5.31
C PHE A 364 1.48 -18.71 -4.53
N ARG A 365 0.33 -18.10 -4.85
CA ARG A 365 -0.97 -18.49 -4.29
C ARG A 365 -1.86 -19.09 -5.37
N TYR A 366 -2.76 -19.97 -4.97
CA TYR A 366 -3.70 -20.58 -5.90
C TYR A 366 -4.97 -21.07 -5.20
N ILE A 367 -6.06 -21.12 -5.96
CA ILE A 367 -7.31 -21.76 -5.56
C ILE A 367 -7.89 -22.50 -6.76
N LEU A 368 -8.09 -23.81 -6.62
CA LEU A 368 -8.64 -24.63 -7.70
C LEU A 368 -10.12 -24.89 -7.45
N GLN A 369 -10.87 -24.98 -8.54
CA GLN A 369 -12.26 -25.45 -8.51
C GLN A 369 -12.36 -26.88 -7.99
N LYS A 370 -13.58 -27.34 -7.71
CA LYS A 370 -13.82 -28.74 -7.35
C LYS A 370 -13.38 -29.67 -8.48
N ASP A 371 -13.81 -29.36 -9.70
CA ASP A 371 -13.25 -29.94 -10.92
C ASP A 371 -11.84 -29.38 -11.12
N LYS A 372 -10.85 -30.27 -11.20
CA LYS A 372 -9.44 -29.90 -11.33
C LYS A 372 -9.05 -29.55 -12.76
N ASN A 373 -9.87 -29.92 -13.75
CA ASN A 373 -9.67 -29.57 -15.15
C ASN A 373 -10.42 -28.28 -15.54
N ALA A 374 -11.05 -27.59 -14.59
CA ALA A 374 -11.66 -26.29 -14.81
C ALA A 374 -10.63 -25.29 -15.38
N PRO A 375 -11.07 -24.35 -16.24
CA PRO A 375 -10.18 -23.38 -16.87
C PRO A 375 -9.41 -22.56 -15.83
N LEU A 376 -8.20 -22.13 -16.18
CA LEU A 376 -7.27 -21.50 -15.26
C LEU A 376 -7.00 -20.04 -15.64
N ILE A 377 -7.07 -19.13 -14.67
CA ILE A 377 -6.58 -17.76 -14.79
C ILE A 377 -5.28 -17.61 -14.00
N ILE A 378 -4.28 -17.00 -14.62
CA ILE A 378 -2.98 -16.70 -14.05
C ILE A 378 -2.87 -15.18 -13.93
N LEU A 379 -2.72 -14.67 -12.71
CA LEU A 379 -2.68 -13.25 -12.42
C LEU A 379 -1.25 -12.75 -12.31
N TYR A 380 -0.88 -11.77 -13.13
CA TYR A 380 0.38 -11.05 -13.09
C TYR A 380 0.14 -9.65 -12.49
N PRO A 381 0.59 -9.38 -11.26
CA PRO A 381 0.21 -8.17 -10.55
C PRO A 381 1.07 -6.96 -10.94
N SER A 382 0.68 -5.79 -10.42
CA SER A 382 1.34 -4.51 -10.63
C SER A 382 2.77 -4.45 -10.07
N ILE A 383 3.49 -3.36 -10.32
CA ILE A 383 4.88 -3.19 -9.87
C ILE A 383 5.04 -3.33 -8.34
N GLY A 384 5.97 -4.17 -7.91
CA GLY A 384 6.31 -4.35 -6.48
C GLY A 384 5.21 -5.00 -5.64
N GLU A 385 4.16 -5.55 -6.25
CA GLU A 385 3.13 -6.34 -5.58
C GLU A 385 3.62 -7.78 -5.30
N GLY A 386 3.39 -8.29 -4.09
CA GLY A 386 3.72 -9.69 -3.73
C GLY A 386 2.63 -10.68 -4.17
N TYR A 387 2.82 -11.99 -4.01
CA TYR A 387 1.80 -12.98 -4.41
C TYR A 387 0.49 -12.94 -3.57
N ASN A 388 0.47 -12.13 -2.51
CA ASN A 388 -0.63 -12.03 -1.55
C ASN A 388 -1.39 -10.69 -1.64
N THR A 389 -1.40 -10.04 -2.81
CA THR A 389 -2.04 -8.72 -2.92
C THR A 389 -3.57 -8.79 -2.87
N HIS A 390 -4.15 -7.68 -2.39
CA HIS A 390 -5.59 -7.52 -2.32
C HIS A 390 -6.20 -7.52 -3.73
N HIS A 391 -5.66 -6.76 -4.67
CA HIS A 391 -6.10 -6.74 -6.08
C HIS A 391 -6.19 -8.14 -6.68
N SER A 392 -5.12 -8.93 -6.56
CA SER A 392 -5.12 -10.31 -7.05
C SER A 392 -6.18 -11.18 -6.35
N THR A 393 -6.46 -10.92 -5.07
CA THR A 393 -7.49 -11.66 -4.31
C THR A 393 -8.90 -11.28 -4.76
N VAL A 394 -9.14 -10.01 -5.12
CA VAL A 394 -10.42 -9.54 -5.67
C VAL A 394 -10.66 -10.13 -7.06
N PHE A 395 -9.67 -10.10 -7.95
CA PHE A 395 -9.75 -10.81 -9.23
C PHE A 395 -9.97 -12.32 -9.04
N ALA A 396 -9.25 -12.94 -8.09
CA ALA A 396 -9.43 -14.35 -7.79
C ALA A 396 -10.87 -14.65 -7.37
N LYS A 397 -11.47 -13.84 -6.49
CA LYS A 397 -12.88 -14.01 -6.09
C LYS A 397 -13.83 -13.84 -7.28
N MET A 398 -13.59 -12.78 -8.05
CA MET A 398 -14.41 -12.40 -9.20
C MET A 398 -14.56 -13.54 -10.22
N PHE A 399 -13.46 -14.21 -10.56
CA PHE A 399 -13.47 -15.29 -11.57
C PHE A 399 -13.60 -16.69 -11.00
N PHE A 400 -13.25 -16.90 -9.73
CA PHE A 400 -13.55 -18.16 -9.06
C PHE A 400 -15.07 -18.39 -8.96
N ASP A 401 -15.85 -17.33 -8.77
CA ASP A 401 -17.31 -17.42 -8.80
C ASP A 401 -17.85 -17.77 -10.20
N GLU A 402 -17.12 -17.43 -11.27
CA GLU A 402 -17.46 -17.76 -12.66
C GLU A 402 -16.93 -19.14 -13.09
N GLY A 403 -16.36 -19.92 -12.16
CA GLY A 403 -15.93 -21.30 -12.44
C GLY A 403 -14.48 -21.47 -12.87
N TYR A 404 -13.64 -20.42 -12.77
CA TYR A 404 -12.20 -20.54 -13.05
C TYR A 404 -11.41 -20.98 -11.81
N SER A 405 -10.40 -21.80 -12.02
CA SER A 405 -9.28 -21.95 -11.09
C SER A 405 -8.36 -20.73 -11.21
N ILE A 406 -7.69 -20.34 -10.13
CA ILE A 406 -6.86 -19.13 -10.11
C ILE A 406 -5.46 -19.46 -9.59
N VAL A 407 -4.44 -18.91 -10.26
CA VAL A 407 -3.05 -18.83 -9.83
C VAL A 407 -2.65 -17.35 -9.72
N MET A 408 -2.04 -16.97 -8.61
CA MET A 408 -1.63 -15.61 -8.27
C MET A 408 -0.13 -15.57 -8.10
N LEU A 409 0.55 -14.84 -8.98
CA LEU A 409 1.99 -14.58 -8.88
C LEU A 409 2.23 -13.28 -8.10
N GLY A 410 3.45 -13.14 -7.56
CA GLY A 410 4.02 -11.84 -7.21
C GLY A 410 4.76 -11.23 -8.38
N SER A 411 4.82 -9.90 -8.42
CA SER A 411 5.50 -9.10 -9.43
C SER A 411 6.96 -9.50 -9.56
N HIS A 412 7.50 -9.47 -10.78
CA HIS A 412 8.93 -9.69 -11.01
C HIS A 412 9.81 -8.54 -10.49
N PHE A 413 9.20 -7.37 -10.21
CA PHE A 413 9.82 -6.27 -9.47
C PHE A 413 9.71 -6.42 -7.93
N HIS A 414 9.23 -7.57 -7.44
CA HIS A 414 9.13 -7.86 -6.00
C HIS A 414 10.33 -8.69 -5.53
N TRP A 415 10.79 -8.42 -4.31
CA TRP A 415 11.98 -9.06 -3.73
C TRP A 415 11.94 -10.60 -3.72
N GLU A 416 10.78 -11.22 -3.49
CA GLU A 416 10.65 -12.68 -3.49
C GLU A 416 10.93 -13.28 -4.87
N PHE A 417 10.56 -12.56 -5.93
CA PHE A 417 10.87 -12.97 -7.28
C PHE A 417 12.39 -12.91 -7.50
N VAL A 418 13.01 -11.78 -7.20
CA VAL A 418 14.47 -11.58 -7.38
C VAL A 418 15.30 -12.59 -6.59
N ARG A 419 14.93 -12.91 -5.34
CA ARG A 419 15.64 -13.92 -4.54
C ARG A 419 15.50 -15.34 -5.07
N SER A 420 14.47 -15.61 -5.87
CA SER A 420 14.26 -16.90 -6.53
C SER A 420 14.92 -17.01 -7.90
N MET A 421 15.35 -15.90 -8.49
CA MET A 421 16.04 -15.86 -9.79
C MET A 421 17.56 -16.09 -9.64
N PRO A 422 18.30 -16.39 -10.72
CA PRO A 422 19.77 -16.44 -10.71
C PRO A 422 20.43 -15.21 -10.07
N GLU A 423 21.65 -15.39 -9.58
CA GLU A 423 22.47 -14.27 -9.10
C GLU A 423 22.72 -13.25 -10.23
N GLY A 424 22.65 -11.96 -9.91
CA GLY A 424 22.78 -10.87 -10.88
C GLY A 424 21.51 -10.51 -11.64
N TYR A 425 20.38 -11.20 -11.42
CA TYR A 425 19.10 -10.80 -12.02
C TYR A 425 18.60 -9.46 -11.47
N CYS A 426 18.34 -8.50 -12.36
CA CYS A 426 17.75 -7.20 -12.08
C CYS A 426 16.53 -6.99 -12.99
N PRO A 427 15.31 -6.78 -12.45
CA PRO A 427 14.11 -6.59 -13.26
C PRO A 427 14.05 -5.21 -13.91
N GLY A 428 13.39 -5.10 -15.06
CA GLY A 428 13.16 -3.83 -15.77
C GLY A 428 13.44 -3.86 -17.27
N ILE A 429 13.81 -5.02 -17.82
CA ILE A 429 13.94 -5.23 -19.27
C ILE A 429 12.84 -6.22 -19.66
N PRO A 430 11.67 -5.74 -20.16
CA PRO A 430 10.47 -6.58 -20.33
C PRO A 430 10.68 -7.84 -21.16
N SER A 431 11.53 -7.78 -22.20
CA SER A 431 11.87 -8.92 -23.05
C SER A 431 12.64 -10.02 -22.29
N GLN A 432 13.53 -9.66 -21.36
CA GLN A 432 14.27 -10.59 -20.52
C GLN A 432 13.42 -11.07 -19.34
N ASP A 433 12.64 -10.15 -18.74
CA ASP A 433 11.74 -10.45 -17.64
C ASP A 433 10.67 -11.48 -18.05
N ALA A 434 10.14 -11.36 -19.28
CA ALA A 434 9.18 -12.31 -19.82
C ALA A 434 9.70 -13.74 -19.89
N ASP A 435 10.99 -13.97 -20.14
CA ASP A 435 11.57 -15.33 -20.13
C ASP A 435 11.54 -15.95 -18.73
N ASN A 436 11.90 -15.16 -17.71
CA ASN A 436 11.87 -15.59 -16.32
C ASN A 436 10.45 -15.82 -15.82
N ILE A 437 9.52 -14.91 -16.15
CA ILE A 437 8.10 -15.04 -15.78
C ILE A 437 7.48 -16.26 -16.45
N LYS A 438 7.80 -16.52 -17.72
CA LYS A 438 7.39 -17.71 -18.46
C LYS A 438 7.92 -18.99 -17.79
N LEU A 439 9.20 -19.03 -17.42
CA LEU A 439 9.80 -20.16 -16.70
C LEU A 439 9.12 -20.42 -15.34
N VAL A 440 8.88 -19.37 -14.56
CA VAL A 440 8.18 -19.47 -13.28
C VAL A 440 6.77 -20.03 -13.48
N THR A 441 6.05 -19.51 -14.46
CA THR A 441 4.68 -19.94 -14.77
C THR A 441 4.64 -21.39 -15.21
N HIS A 442 5.56 -21.81 -16.08
CA HIS A 442 5.68 -23.21 -16.50
C HIS A 442 5.90 -24.15 -15.31
N LYS A 443 6.85 -23.85 -14.42
CA LYS A 443 7.11 -24.65 -13.21
C LYS A 443 5.91 -24.71 -12.26
N ILE A 444 5.13 -23.64 -12.16
CA ILE A 444 3.91 -23.62 -11.36
C ILE A 444 2.85 -24.54 -11.97
N LEU A 445 2.62 -24.45 -13.28
CA LEU A 445 1.67 -25.31 -14.00
C LEU A 445 2.04 -26.78 -13.83
N ASP A 446 3.30 -27.16 -14.13
CA ASP A 446 3.80 -28.53 -13.95
C ASP A 446 3.58 -29.03 -12.52
N LYS A 447 3.88 -28.20 -11.52
CA LYS A 447 3.70 -28.58 -10.11
C LYS A 447 2.23 -28.82 -9.78
N LEU A 448 1.32 -27.99 -10.28
CA LEU A 448 -0.11 -28.10 -9.98
C LEU A 448 -0.75 -29.28 -10.74
N GLU A 449 -0.47 -29.43 -12.02
CA GLU A 449 -0.98 -30.52 -12.85
C GLU A 449 -0.53 -31.89 -12.31
N ASN A 450 0.75 -32.02 -11.96
CA ASN A 450 1.27 -33.27 -11.36
C ASN A 450 0.68 -33.52 -9.96
N LYS A 451 0.53 -32.48 -9.14
CA LYS A 451 0.03 -32.63 -7.76
C LYS A 451 -1.46 -33.01 -7.71
N TYR A 452 -2.25 -32.53 -8.65
CA TYR A 452 -3.70 -32.71 -8.67
C TYR A 452 -4.17 -33.68 -9.76
N GLU A 453 -3.24 -34.32 -10.48
CA GLU A 453 -3.50 -35.28 -11.57
C GLU A 453 -4.52 -34.71 -12.57
N CYS A 454 -4.30 -33.46 -12.99
CA CYS A 454 -5.21 -32.71 -13.85
C CYS A 454 -4.47 -32.05 -15.01
N LYS A 455 -5.23 -31.58 -16.00
CA LYS A 455 -4.72 -30.69 -17.05
C LYS A 455 -5.57 -29.45 -17.16
N PHE A 456 -4.93 -28.30 -17.27
CA PHE A 456 -5.63 -27.04 -17.53
C PHE A 456 -5.68 -26.82 -19.04
N ASP A 457 -6.78 -27.17 -19.70
CA ASP A 457 -6.87 -27.05 -21.16
C ASP A 457 -6.92 -25.59 -21.59
N GLU A 458 -7.81 -24.80 -20.98
CA GLU A 458 -7.92 -23.36 -21.20
C GLU A 458 -7.17 -22.59 -20.10
N LYS A 459 -6.28 -21.69 -20.52
CA LYS A 459 -5.44 -20.89 -19.63
C LYS A 459 -5.42 -19.43 -20.10
N ILE A 460 -5.75 -18.52 -19.21
CA ILE A 460 -5.79 -17.08 -19.48
C ILE A 460 -4.79 -16.37 -18.56
N ILE A 461 -4.02 -15.43 -19.11
CA ILE A 461 -3.20 -14.52 -18.30
C ILE A 461 -3.92 -13.19 -18.20
N ILE A 462 -4.06 -12.67 -16.98
CA ILE A 462 -4.51 -11.30 -16.72
C ILE A 462 -3.39 -10.56 -16.01
N GLY A 463 -2.87 -9.51 -16.65
CA GLY A 463 -1.85 -8.64 -16.09
C GLY A 463 -2.41 -7.26 -15.75
N THR A 464 -1.92 -6.65 -14.67
CA THR A 464 -2.21 -5.25 -14.31
C THR A 464 -0.94 -4.41 -14.30
N SER A 465 -0.99 -3.18 -14.82
CA SER A 465 0.13 -2.24 -14.81
C SER A 465 1.41 -2.88 -15.37
N PHE A 466 2.49 -2.95 -14.60
CA PHE A 466 3.74 -3.60 -14.98
C PHE A 466 3.57 -5.10 -15.30
N GLY A 467 2.67 -5.80 -14.63
CA GLY A 467 2.29 -7.17 -14.97
C GLY A 467 1.51 -7.27 -16.29
N ALA A 468 0.77 -6.22 -16.67
CA ALA A 468 0.12 -6.12 -17.97
C ALA A 468 1.15 -5.98 -19.10
N LEU A 469 2.16 -5.12 -18.92
CA LEU A 469 3.30 -5.02 -19.85
C LEU A 469 3.97 -6.39 -20.03
N SER A 470 4.35 -7.05 -18.94
CA SER A 470 4.97 -8.38 -19.01
C SER A 470 4.08 -9.42 -19.66
N SER A 471 2.76 -9.36 -19.44
CA SER A 471 1.82 -10.31 -20.06
C SER A 471 1.87 -10.25 -21.59
N LEU A 472 2.01 -9.04 -22.17
CA LEU A 472 2.10 -8.86 -23.62
C LEU A 472 3.46 -9.31 -24.18
N PHE A 473 4.56 -9.09 -23.46
CA PHE A 473 5.87 -9.63 -23.84
C PHE A 473 5.92 -11.17 -23.74
N VAL A 474 5.26 -11.76 -22.75
CA VAL A 474 5.08 -13.23 -22.68
C VAL A 474 4.23 -13.70 -23.87
N ALA A 475 3.18 -12.97 -24.22
CA ALA A 475 2.30 -13.32 -25.32
C ALA A 475 3.03 -13.33 -26.68
N GLU A 476 3.90 -12.34 -26.93
CA GLU A 476 4.74 -12.29 -28.12
C GLU A 476 5.68 -13.51 -28.21
N LYS A 477 6.31 -13.91 -27.11
CA LYS A 477 7.19 -15.09 -27.09
C LYS A 477 6.41 -16.39 -27.28
N GLU A 478 5.22 -16.48 -26.70
CA GLU A 478 4.35 -17.65 -26.81
C GLU A 478 3.67 -17.77 -28.18
N SER A 479 3.50 -16.68 -28.93
CA SER A 479 3.01 -16.76 -30.32
C SER A 479 4.00 -17.45 -31.24
N LYS A 480 5.31 -17.33 -30.96
CA LYS A 480 6.39 -18.03 -31.66
C LYS A 480 6.51 -19.49 -31.24
N ASN A 481 6.39 -19.76 -29.94
CA ASN A 481 6.45 -21.12 -29.38
C ASN A 481 5.59 -21.21 -28.11
N ASN A 482 4.38 -21.74 -28.27
CA ASN A 482 3.36 -21.82 -27.22
C ASN A 482 3.64 -22.99 -26.27
N THR A 483 4.47 -22.75 -25.28
CA THR A 483 4.89 -23.76 -24.29
C THR A 483 4.02 -23.79 -23.04
N LEU A 484 3.38 -22.66 -22.73
CA LEU A 484 2.48 -22.52 -21.60
C LEU A 484 1.05 -22.88 -21.95
N GLY A 485 0.69 -22.97 -23.24
CA GLY A 485 -0.66 -23.30 -23.68
C GLY A 485 -1.69 -22.21 -23.34
N ILE A 486 -1.28 -20.94 -23.30
CA ILE A 486 -2.17 -19.81 -22.99
C ILE A 486 -3.03 -19.49 -24.20
N THR A 487 -4.33 -19.35 -23.98
CA THR A 487 -5.33 -19.09 -25.02
C THR A 487 -5.71 -17.62 -25.14
N LYS A 488 -5.60 -16.86 -24.05
CA LYS A 488 -5.94 -15.43 -24.03
C LYS A 488 -5.07 -14.62 -23.05
N TYR A 489 -4.73 -13.41 -23.45
CA TYR A 489 -3.97 -12.45 -22.65
C TYR A 489 -4.79 -11.18 -22.44
N ILE A 490 -4.95 -10.73 -21.19
CA ILE A 490 -5.64 -9.48 -20.89
C ILE A 490 -4.68 -8.57 -20.13
N ALA A 491 -4.38 -7.41 -20.72
CA ALA A 491 -3.47 -6.41 -20.19
C ALA A 491 -4.26 -5.18 -19.74
N ILE A 492 -4.29 -4.90 -18.43
CA ILE A 492 -5.03 -3.78 -17.85
C ILE A 492 -4.04 -2.67 -17.47
N SER A 493 -4.19 -1.50 -18.10
CA SER A 493 -3.32 -0.33 -18.00
C SER A 493 -1.83 -0.67 -18.15
N PRO A 494 -1.36 -1.35 -19.22
CA PRO A 494 0.07 -1.53 -19.42
C PRO A 494 0.76 -0.17 -19.67
N PRO A 495 1.89 0.14 -19.01
CA PRO A 495 2.72 1.28 -19.41
C PRO A 495 3.08 1.16 -20.89
N VAL A 496 2.74 2.17 -21.70
CA VAL A 496 2.96 2.13 -23.15
C VAL A 496 4.45 2.25 -23.48
N GLU A 497 5.12 3.20 -22.82
CA GLU A 497 6.57 3.36 -22.82
C GLU A 497 7.09 3.33 -21.38
N LEU A 498 7.90 2.32 -21.05
CA LEU A 498 8.40 2.14 -19.69
C LEU A 498 9.34 3.29 -19.26
N VAL A 499 10.16 3.81 -20.17
CA VAL A 499 11.04 4.97 -19.90
C VAL A 499 10.24 6.21 -19.54
N TYR A 500 9.19 6.51 -20.31
CA TYR A 500 8.29 7.64 -19.99
C TYR A 500 7.63 7.46 -18.63
N ALA A 501 7.15 6.25 -18.32
CA ALA A 501 6.55 5.97 -17.01
C ALA A 501 7.54 6.23 -15.86
N VAL A 502 8.80 5.82 -16.01
CA VAL A 502 9.88 6.10 -15.04
C VAL A 502 10.15 7.60 -14.91
N GLU A 503 10.18 8.34 -16.02
CA GLU A 503 10.36 9.80 -16.03
C GLU A 503 9.22 10.51 -15.27
N GLN A 504 7.97 10.07 -15.43
CA GLN A 504 6.83 10.63 -14.67
C GLN A 504 6.92 10.34 -13.17
N LEU A 505 7.43 9.17 -12.78
CA LEU A 505 7.66 8.84 -11.36
C LEU A 505 8.71 9.74 -10.70
N ASP A 506 9.82 9.94 -11.40
CA ASP A 506 10.91 10.77 -10.90
C ASP A 506 10.48 12.25 -10.88
N LYS A 507 9.80 12.74 -11.93
CA LYS A 507 9.24 14.10 -11.99
C LYS A 507 8.28 14.39 -10.83
N ASN A 508 7.32 13.50 -10.57
CA ASN A 508 6.38 13.65 -9.45
C ASN A 508 7.09 13.79 -8.09
N SER A 509 8.26 13.18 -7.97
CA SER A 509 9.04 13.17 -6.74
C SER A 509 9.97 14.39 -6.62
N ASP A 510 10.46 14.92 -7.74
CA ASP A 510 11.29 16.12 -7.81
C ASP A 510 10.47 17.41 -7.58
N GLU A 511 9.18 17.40 -7.93
CA GLU A 511 8.23 18.51 -7.64
C GLU A 511 7.90 18.66 -6.14
N LEU A 512 8.23 17.68 -5.31
CA LEU A 512 8.03 17.73 -3.86
C LEU A 512 9.25 18.43 -3.22
N ASP A 513 9.04 19.59 -2.56
CA ASP A 513 10.09 20.23 -1.74
C ASP A 513 10.35 19.40 -0.47
N ASN A 514 11.11 18.32 -0.66
CA ASN A 514 11.29 17.21 0.26
C ASN A 514 11.85 17.58 1.65
N ASN A 515 12.27 18.84 1.83
CA ASN A 515 12.92 19.33 3.04
C ASN A 515 12.22 20.53 3.70
N SER A 516 11.07 21.00 3.20
CA SER A 516 10.33 22.09 3.84
C SER A 516 9.54 21.62 5.09
N PRO A 517 9.40 22.48 6.12
CA PRO A 517 8.46 22.24 7.22
C PRO A 517 7.02 21.98 6.73
N GLU A 518 6.68 22.52 5.56
CA GLU A 518 5.40 22.33 4.88
C GLU A 518 5.21 20.88 4.42
N VAL A 519 6.21 20.26 3.78
CA VAL A 519 6.12 18.84 3.37
C VAL A 519 6.01 17.90 4.56
N LYS A 520 6.73 18.18 5.66
CA LYS A 520 6.55 17.42 6.92
C LYS A 520 5.10 17.50 7.42
N HIS A 521 4.54 18.70 7.49
CA HIS A 521 3.17 18.86 7.96
C HIS A 521 2.16 18.22 6.99
N LYS A 522 2.31 18.45 5.68
CA LYS A 522 1.42 17.93 4.64
C LYS A 522 1.45 16.40 4.55
N THR A 523 2.63 15.78 4.71
CA THR A 523 2.75 14.32 4.83
C THR A 523 1.95 13.79 6.01
N ALA A 524 2.04 14.44 7.18
CA ALA A 524 1.28 14.04 8.34
C ALA A 524 -0.24 14.24 8.17
N VAL A 525 -0.67 15.34 7.54
CA VAL A 525 -2.08 15.59 7.18
C VAL A 525 -2.58 14.50 6.22
N THR A 526 -1.81 14.19 5.18
CA THR A 526 -2.13 13.14 4.20
C THR A 526 -2.28 11.78 4.89
N ALA A 527 -1.33 11.41 5.74
CA ALA A 527 -1.40 10.18 6.52
C ALA A 527 -2.60 10.16 7.49
N ALA A 528 -2.92 11.30 8.12
CA ALA A 528 -4.11 11.42 8.96
C ALA A 528 -5.41 11.23 8.15
N LYS A 529 -5.50 11.81 6.94
CA LYS A 529 -6.63 11.58 6.03
C LYS A 529 -6.80 10.09 5.69
N ILE A 530 -5.70 9.39 5.36
CA ILE A 530 -5.72 7.93 5.11
C ILE A 530 -6.26 7.15 6.33
N LEU A 531 -5.78 7.46 7.54
CA LEU A 531 -6.25 6.83 8.77
C LEU A 531 -7.74 7.09 9.03
N GLN A 532 -8.20 8.31 8.75
CA GLN A 532 -9.62 8.68 8.89
C GLN A 532 -10.50 7.93 7.88
N ILE A 533 -10.10 7.83 6.61
CA ILE A 533 -10.81 7.07 5.57
C ILE A 533 -10.88 5.58 5.95
N THR A 534 -9.76 5.00 6.38
CA THR A 534 -9.69 3.59 6.79
C THR A 534 -10.68 3.32 7.92
N LYS A 535 -10.68 4.16 8.95
CA LYS A 535 -11.62 4.07 10.08
C LYS A 535 -13.07 4.29 9.64
N MET A 536 -13.33 5.15 8.66
CA MET A 536 -14.69 5.33 8.12
C MET A 536 -15.17 4.07 7.39
N LYS A 537 -14.33 3.47 6.53
CA LYS A 537 -14.64 2.25 5.79
C LYS A 537 -14.88 1.06 6.74
N GLU A 538 -14.10 0.94 7.82
CA GLU A 538 -14.32 -0.07 8.87
C GLU A 538 -15.69 0.08 9.56
N ASN A 539 -16.14 1.32 9.78
CA ASN A 539 -17.41 1.59 10.47
C ASN A 539 -18.63 1.50 9.53
N ASN A 540 -18.45 1.83 8.25
CA ASN A 540 -19.48 1.83 7.22
C ASN A 540 -18.93 1.15 5.94
N PRO A 541 -18.92 -0.19 5.89
CA PRO A 541 -18.37 -0.93 4.75
C PRO A 541 -19.04 -0.61 3.40
N ASP A 542 -20.33 -0.26 3.43
CA ASP A 542 -21.14 0.07 2.25
C ASP A 542 -21.05 1.55 1.83
N MET A 543 -20.13 2.33 2.42
CA MET A 543 -19.97 3.73 2.10
C MET A 543 -19.50 3.90 0.65
N ASN A 544 -20.33 4.53 -0.18
CA ASN A 544 -19.95 4.88 -1.55
C ASN A 544 -19.06 6.15 -1.54
N ILE A 545 -17.82 6.00 -2.00
CA ILE A 545 -16.85 7.10 -2.10
C ILE A 545 -16.85 7.61 -3.54
N SER A 546 -17.60 8.68 -3.80
CA SER A 546 -17.59 9.35 -5.10
C SER A 546 -16.37 10.26 -5.27
N ALA A 547 -16.01 10.97 -4.18
CA ALA A 547 -14.89 11.87 -3.94
C ALA A 547 -13.72 11.26 -3.16
N LEU A 548 -12.48 11.16 -3.67
CA LEU A 548 -11.33 10.97 -2.78
C LEU A 548 -10.93 12.31 -2.15
N PRO A 549 -10.75 12.40 -0.81
CA PRO A 549 -10.48 13.67 -0.12
C PRO A 549 -8.99 14.06 -0.18
N PHE A 550 -8.38 13.85 -1.35
CA PHE A 550 -6.97 14.15 -1.60
C PHE A 550 -6.84 15.17 -2.72
N THR A 551 -5.94 16.12 -2.52
CA THR A 551 -5.46 17.00 -3.58
C THR A 551 -4.46 16.26 -4.47
N GLU A 552 -4.17 16.78 -5.65
CA GLU A 552 -3.14 16.20 -6.53
C GLU A 552 -1.77 16.09 -5.85
N GLN A 553 -1.37 17.13 -5.09
CA GLN A 553 -0.10 17.11 -4.37
C GLN A 553 -0.06 16.04 -3.27
N GLU A 554 -1.17 15.78 -2.59
CA GLU A 554 -1.27 14.68 -1.64
C GLU A 554 -1.24 13.32 -2.35
N GLY A 555 -1.84 13.22 -3.53
CA GLY A 555 -1.72 12.05 -4.41
C GLY A 555 -0.28 11.78 -4.82
N LYS A 556 0.47 12.82 -5.22
CA LYS A 556 1.91 12.74 -5.51
C LYS A 556 2.70 12.24 -4.30
N LEU A 557 2.45 12.80 -3.10
CA LEU A 557 3.09 12.34 -1.85
C LEU A 557 2.85 10.85 -1.57
N ILE A 558 1.62 10.38 -1.74
CA ILE A 558 1.25 8.96 -1.49
C ILE A 558 1.93 8.05 -2.51
N THR A 559 1.81 8.38 -3.79
CA THR A 559 2.38 7.59 -4.89
C THR A 559 3.90 7.53 -4.79
N THR A 560 4.57 8.66 -4.55
CA THR A 560 6.01 8.71 -4.29
C THR A 560 6.37 7.86 -3.08
N PHE A 561 5.70 7.99 -1.94
CA PHE A 561 5.99 7.17 -0.76
C PHE A 561 5.90 5.66 -1.04
N LEU A 562 4.82 5.22 -1.70
CA LEU A 562 4.58 3.81 -2.00
C LEU A 562 5.60 3.23 -2.97
N LEU A 563 5.83 3.90 -4.11
CA LEU A 563 6.74 3.42 -5.14
C LEU A 563 8.20 3.45 -4.68
N ARG A 564 8.59 4.48 -3.93
CA ARG A 564 9.91 4.54 -3.28
C ARG A 564 10.14 3.38 -2.33
N GLN A 565 9.12 2.97 -1.57
CA GLN A 565 9.23 1.77 -0.72
C GLN A 565 9.46 0.51 -1.56
N LYS A 566 8.77 0.36 -2.70
CA LYS A 566 8.98 -0.77 -3.62
C LYS A 566 10.39 -0.79 -4.21
N LEU A 567 10.89 0.36 -4.67
CA LEU A 567 12.26 0.48 -5.16
C LEU A 567 13.29 0.20 -4.07
N SER A 568 13.05 0.68 -2.85
CA SER A 568 13.92 0.42 -1.69
C SER A 568 14.00 -1.06 -1.36
N ASP A 569 12.87 -1.77 -1.36
CA ASP A 569 12.82 -3.22 -1.13
C ASP A 569 13.63 -3.97 -2.18
N LEU A 570 13.50 -3.56 -3.45
CA LEU A 570 14.21 -4.16 -4.56
C LEU A 570 15.73 -3.93 -4.46
N ILE A 571 16.18 -2.70 -4.26
CA ILE A 571 17.61 -2.37 -4.14
C ILE A 571 18.22 -3.12 -2.96
N PHE A 572 17.55 -3.13 -1.81
CA PHE A 572 18.02 -3.86 -0.62
C PHE A 572 18.17 -5.37 -0.89
N THR A 573 17.36 -5.91 -1.80
CA THR A 573 17.44 -7.30 -2.27
C THR A 573 18.61 -7.54 -3.20
N ILE A 574 18.77 -6.70 -4.21
CA ILE A 574 19.84 -6.82 -5.22
C ILE A 574 21.21 -6.66 -4.56
N GLU A 575 21.34 -5.72 -3.63
CA GLU A 575 22.59 -5.45 -2.88
C GLU A 575 22.87 -6.51 -1.79
N ASN A 576 22.03 -7.55 -1.66
CA ASN A 576 22.19 -8.67 -0.73
C ASN A 576 22.47 -8.26 0.72
N ILE A 577 21.78 -7.21 1.20
CA ILE A 577 22.02 -6.64 2.52
C ILE A 577 21.43 -7.53 3.63
N ALA A 578 22.20 -7.75 4.69
CA ALA A 578 21.76 -8.52 5.86
C ALA A 578 20.64 -7.80 6.63
N LYS A 579 19.50 -8.48 6.83
CA LYS A 579 18.34 -7.91 7.55
C LYS A 579 18.66 -7.55 9.00
N GLY A 580 18.16 -6.39 9.43
CA GLY A 580 18.21 -5.95 10.82
C GLY A 580 19.57 -5.43 11.29
N GLN A 581 20.57 -5.34 10.39
CA GLN A 581 21.84 -4.68 10.67
C GLN A 581 21.78 -3.21 10.26
N LYS A 582 22.54 -2.37 10.97
CA LYS A 582 22.76 -0.98 10.55
C LYS A 582 23.65 -0.98 9.32
N THR A 583 23.27 -0.22 8.30
CA THR A 583 23.96 -0.14 7.02
C THR A 583 23.82 1.27 6.46
N ASP A 584 24.83 1.74 5.73
CA ASP A 584 24.79 3.06 5.09
C ASP A 584 23.96 3.05 3.78
N ILE A 585 23.43 1.89 3.39
CA ILE A 585 22.58 1.72 2.20
C ILE A 585 21.33 2.61 2.23
N TYR A 586 20.82 3.00 3.41
CA TYR A 586 19.66 3.88 3.50
C TYR A 586 19.97 5.26 2.94
N GLU A 587 21.20 5.77 3.09
CA GLU A 587 21.61 7.03 2.50
C GLU A 587 21.67 6.92 0.97
N ALA A 588 22.19 5.81 0.45
CA ALA A 588 22.18 5.54 -0.99
C ALA A 588 20.73 5.40 -1.54
N ILE A 589 19.88 4.63 -0.87
CA ILE A 589 18.47 4.45 -1.24
C ILE A 589 17.73 5.79 -1.20
N ASN A 590 17.92 6.60 -0.15
CA ASN A 590 17.30 7.92 -0.01
C ASN A 590 17.78 8.94 -1.07
N ASN A 591 18.74 8.58 -1.91
CA ASN A 591 19.24 9.43 -3.00
C ASN A 591 19.08 8.81 -4.40
N MET A 592 18.65 7.54 -4.51
CA MET A 592 18.53 6.84 -5.79
C MET A 592 17.11 6.92 -6.37
N SER A 593 16.91 7.52 -7.55
CA SER A 593 15.65 7.54 -8.30
C SER A 593 15.42 6.27 -9.12
N TYR A 594 14.27 6.14 -9.81
CA TYR A 594 14.06 5.02 -10.72
C TYR A 594 15.00 5.09 -11.92
N ARG A 595 15.26 6.31 -12.44
CA ARG A 595 16.30 6.52 -13.45
C ARG A 595 17.68 6.07 -12.97
N ASP A 596 18.08 6.45 -11.76
CA ASP A 596 19.37 6.01 -11.19
C ASP A 596 19.45 4.47 -11.07
N TYR A 597 18.33 3.81 -10.76
CA TYR A 597 18.25 2.35 -10.78
C TYR A 597 18.48 1.78 -12.19
N VAL A 598 17.82 2.33 -13.21
CA VAL A 598 17.99 1.90 -14.62
C VAL A 598 19.45 2.10 -15.07
N GLU A 599 20.03 3.27 -14.79
CA GLU A 599 21.42 3.59 -15.12
C GLU A 599 22.42 2.66 -14.42
N LYS A 600 22.19 2.34 -13.15
CA LYS A 600 23.09 1.49 -12.36
C LYS A 600 22.99 0.00 -12.71
N TYR A 601 21.78 -0.53 -12.87
CA TYR A 601 21.57 -1.98 -12.89
C TYR A 601 21.16 -2.55 -14.26
N LEU A 602 20.65 -1.72 -15.18
CA LEU A 602 20.08 -2.22 -16.44
C LEU A 602 20.88 -1.78 -17.67
N LEU A 603 21.42 -0.56 -17.66
CA LEU A 603 21.97 0.04 -18.88
C LEU A 603 23.30 -0.56 -19.34
N ASN A 604 24.11 -1.18 -18.49
CA ASN A 604 25.40 -1.82 -18.87
C ASN A 604 26.29 -0.97 -19.81
N GLY A 605 26.21 0.37 -19.74
CA GLY A 605 26.93 1.31 -20.61
C GLY A 605 26.19 1.80 -21.87
N SER A 606 24.96 1.32 -22.13
CA SER A 606 24.05 1.86 -23.15
C SER A 606 23.36 3.15 -22.67
N SER A 607 22.74 3.91 -23.59
CA SER A 607 21.93 5.09 -23.26
C SER A 607 20.48 4.70 -22.96
N LEU A 608 19.82 5.47 -22.09
CA LEU A 608 18.40 5.30 -21.77
C LEU A 608 17.51 5.41 -23.03
N GLU A 609 17.89 6.27 -23.97
CA GLU A 609 17.17 6.46 -25.23
C GLU A 609 17.14 5.19 -26.09
N ASN A 610 18.21 4.39 -26.10
CA ASN A 610 18.22 3.12 -26.82
C ASN A 610 17.19 2.14 -26.24
N MET A 611 16.97 2.16 -24.92
CA MET A 611 15.98 1.31 -24.26
C MET A 611 14.54 1.77 -24.47
N ARG A 612 14.30 3.04 -24.85
CA ARG A 612 12.95 3.62 -24.94
C ARG A 612 12.04 2.80 -25.86
N TYR A 613 12.52 2.47 -27.06
CA TYR A 613 11.77 1.64 -27.99
C TYR A 613 11.68 0.18 -27.54
N GLU A 614 12.82 -0.42 -27.16
CA GLU A 614 12.93 -1.86 -26.82
C GLU A 614 12.09 -2.27 -25.61
N THR A 615 11.82 -1.33 -24.71
CA THR A 615 11.00 -1.55 -23.50
C THR A 615 9.55 -1.06 -23.65
N SER A 616 9.18 -0.55 -24.83
CA SER A 616 7.82 -0.08 -25.12
C SER A 616 6.95 -1.17 -25.75
N LEU A 617 5.63 -0.97 -25.72
CA LEU A 617 4.68 -1.80 -26.47
C LEU A 617 4.86 -1.70 -27.99
N TYR A 618 5.52 -0.66 -28.51
CA TYR A 618 5.79 -0.52 -29.94
C TYR A 618 6.83 -1.52 -30.45
N SER A 619 7.67 -2.07 -29.56
CA SER A 619 8.54 -3.20 -29.89
C SER A 619 7.74 -4.48 -30.20
N LEU A 620 6.48 -4.53 -29.79
CA LEU A 620 5.56 -5.65 -30.02
C LEU A 620 4.63 -5.43 -31.22
N ALA A 621 4.90 -4.43 -32.08
CA ALA A 621 4.01 -4.05 -33.17
C ALA A 621 3.59 -5.24 -34.05
N ASP A 622 4.53 -6.10 -34.45
CA ASP A 622 4.24 -7.29 -35.26
C ASP A 622 3.26 -8.24 -34.55
N TYR A 623 3.40 -8.42 -33.24
CA TYR A 623 2.50 -9.27 -32.47
C TYR A 623 1.11 -8.63 -32.37
N LEU A 624 1.04 -7.34 -32.02
CA LEU A 624 -0.21 -6.61 -31.84
C LEU A 624 -1.03 -6.54 -33.14
N VAL A 625 -0.38 -6.36 -34.29
CA VAL A 625 -1.08 -6.27 -35.57
C VAL A 625 -1.60 -7.64 -36.04
N ASN A 626 -0.87 -8.72 -35.79
CA ASN A 626 -1.12 -10.01 -36.44
C ASN A 626 -1.80 -11.06 -35.56
N ASN A 627 -2.10 -10.77 -34.28
CA ASN A 627 -2.68 -11.74 -33.35
C ASN A 627 -3.99 -11.24 -32.75
N ASP A 628 -4.90 -12.17 -32.44
CA ASP A 628 -6.24 -11.88 -31.90
C ASP A 628 -6.46 -12.42 -30.48
N ASN A 629 -5.45 -13.05 -29.88
CA ASN A 629 -5.53 -13.72 -28.58
C ASN A 629 -5.25 -12.78 -27.40
N TYR A 630 -5.34 -11.46 -27.58
CA TYR A 630 -5.08 -10.49 -26.53
C TYR A 630 -6.15 -9.39 -26.45
N ARG A 631 -6.24 -8.76 -25.28
CA ARG A 631 -7.05 -7.56 -25.03
C ARG A 631 -6.26 -6.59 -24.17
N ILE A 632 -6.31 -5.30 -24.49
CA ILE A 632 -5.74 -4.22 -23.70
C ILE A 632 -6.87 -3.32 -23.21
N TYR A 633 -6.95 -3.10 -21.90
CA TYR A 633 -7.78 -2.06 -21.31
C TYR A 633 -6.88 -0.89 -20.93
N HIS A 634 -7.22 0.32 -21.34
CA HIS A 634 -6.43 1.51 -21.03
C HIS A 634 -7.34 2.72 -20.84
N SER A 635 -6.84 3.75 -20.15
CA SER A 635 -7.58 5.00 -19.96
C SER A 635 -6.86 6.13 -20.70
N PRO A 636 -7.56 7.00 -21.47
CA PRO A 636 -6.93 8.12 -22.16
C PRO A 636 -6.27 9.14 -21.22
N ASP A 637 -6.72 9.20 -19.97
CA ASP A 637 -6.20 10.06 -18.91
C ASP A 637 -5.06 9.40 -18.09
N ASP A 638 -4.54 8.23 -18.50
CA ASP A 638 -3.45 7.53 -17.79
C ASP A 638 -2.18 8.40 -17.70
N PHE A 639 -1.76 8.78 -16.49
CA PHE A 639 -0.61 9.69 -16.32
C PHE A 639 0.74 9.04 -16.66
N PHE A 640 0.78 7.73 -16.94
CA PHE A 640 1.95 7.01 -17.44
C PHE A 640 1.99 6.88 -18.97
N ALA A 641 1.06 7.52 -19.69
CA ALA A 641 1.09 7.58 -21.14
C ALA A 641 0.62 8.94 -21.65
N THR A 642 1.13 9.37 -22.79
CA THR A 642 0.57 10.53 -23.49
C THR A 642 -0.61 10.12 -24.35
N GLU A 643 -1.50 11.07 -24.66
CA GLU A 643 -2.61 10.81 -25.58
C GLU A 643 -2.10 10.33 -26.96
N GLY A 644 -1.00 10.91 -27.45
CA GLY A 644 -0.34 10.49 -28.68
C GLY A 644 0.14 9.03 -28.62
N GLN A 645 0.69 8.61 -27.47
CA GLN A 645 1.10 7.21 -27.27
C GLN A 645 -0.09 6.26 -27.32
N ILE A 646 -1.21 6.61 -26.69
CA ILE A 646 -2.43 5.78 -26.67
C ILE A 646 -3.05 5.74 -28.07
N LYS A 647 -3.09 6.86 -28.81
CA LYS A 647 -3.54 6.91 -30.21
C LYS A 647 -2.73 5.98 -31.09
N ARG A 648 -1.40 6.02 -30.98
CA ARG A 648 -0.51 5.11 -31.71
C ARG A 648 -0.71 3.65 -31.30
N LEU A 649 -0.97 3.37 -30.03
CA LEU A 649 -1.32 2.03 -29.60
C LEU A 649 -2.67 1.56 -30.20
N LYS A 650 -3.67 2.46 -30.30
CA LYS A 650 -4.95 2.17 -30.97
C LYS A 650 -4.78 1.85 -32.45
N THR A 651 -3.86 2.50 -33.17
CA THR A 651 -3.59 2.17 -34.57
C THR A 651 -2.96 0.78 -34.74
N LEU A 652 -2.16 0.32 -33.78
CA LEU A 652 -1.57 -1.02 -33.79
C LEU A 652 -2.54 -2.11 -33.34
N ALA A 653 -3.21 -1.90 -32.20
CA ALA A 653 -4.06 -2.91 -31.57
C ALA A 653 -5.51 -2.91 -32.07
N GLY A 654 -5.95 -1.85 -32.75
CA GLY A 654 -7.30 -1.73 -33.30
C GLY A 654 -8.40 -2.00 -32.26
N LYS A 655 -9.25 -2.99 -32.55
CA LYS A 655 -10.36 -3.43 -31.68
C LYS A 655 -9.90 -4.08 -30.36
N HIS A 656 -8.63 -4.49 -30.26
CA HIS A 656 -8.10 -5.15 -29.07
C HIS A 656 -7.74 -4.17 -27.96
N LEU A 657 -7.59 -2.88 -28.28
CA LEU A 657 -7.50 -1.83 -27.27
C LEU A 657 -8.89 -1.28 -26.96
N VAL A 658 -9.31 -1.40 -25.70
CA VAL A 658 -10.56 -0.87 -25.15
C VAL A 658 -10.23 0.30 -24.25
N CYS A 659 -10.73 1.48 -24.62
CA CYS A 659 -10.51 2.72 -23.91
C CYS A 659 -11.62 2.93 -22.87
N VAL A 660 -11.27 3.01 -21.60
CA VAL A 660 -12.18 3.38 -20.51
C VAL A 660 -12.14 4.91 -20.38
N SER A 661 -13.28 5.58 -20.21
CA SER A 661 -13.35 7.05 -20.30
C SER A 661 -12.44 7.79 -19.31
N ASN A 662 -12.29 7.26 -18.10
CA ASN A 662 -11.52 7.86 -17.01
C ASN A 662 -11.03 6.78 -16.04
N GLY A 663 -10.36 7.23 -14.98
CA GLY A 663 -9.88 6.34 -13.93
C GLY A 663 -8.44 5.94 -14.16
N SER A 664 -7.66 6.90 -14.65
CA SER A 664 -6.21 6.93 -14.76
C SER A 664 -5.52 6.08 -13.70
N HIS A 665 -4.45 5.44 -14.15
CA HIS A 665 -3.91 4.15 -13.78
C HIS A 665 -4.68 3.28 -12.76
N LEU A 666 -5.45 2.30 -13.29
CA LEU A 666 -6.20 1.29 -12.51
C LEU A 666 -7.27 1.86 -11.56
N GLY A 667 -7.53 3.15 -11.61
CA GLY A 667 -8.59 3.82 -10.85
C GLY A 667 -9.99 3.34 -11.21
N PHE A 668 -10.18 2.82 -12.42
CA PHE A 668 -11.47 2.28 -12.88
C PHE A 668 -11.77 0.84 -12.43
N LEU A 669 -10.85 0.12 -11.77
CA LEU A 669 -11.03 -1.31 -11.45
C LEU A 669 -12.28 -1.60 -10.60
N TYR A 670 -12.67 -0.68 -9.71
CA TYR A 670 -13.85 -0.83 -8.85
C TYR A 670 -15.18 -0.61 -9.58
N ARG A 671 -15.14 -0.15 -10.84
CA ARG A 671 -16.31 0.21 -11.62
C ARG A 671 -16.98 -1.03 -12.21
N LYS A 672 -18.30 -1.07 -12.09
CA LYS A 672 -19.11 -2.21 -12.53
C LYS A 672 -19.03 -2.38 -14.05
N GLU A 673 -19.02 -1.26 -14.78
CA GLU A 673 -18.95 -1.17 -16.23
C GLU A 673 -17.68 -1.89 -16.76
N PHE A 674 -16.53 -1.57 -16.17
CA PHE A 674 -15.27 -2.25 -16.48
C PHE A 674 -15.30 -3.73 -16.06
N GLN A 675 -15.80 -4.02 -14.86
CA GLN A 675 -15.86 -5.38 -14.33
C GLN A 675 -16.72 -6.31 -15.20
N GLU A 676 -17.84 -5.83 -15.73
CA GLU A 676 -18.71 -6.56 -16.63
C GLU A 676 -18.06 -6.80 -17.99
N ALA A 677 -17.41 -5.78 -18.56
CA ALA A 677 -16.65 -5.91 -19.81
C ALA A 677 -15.52 -6.94 -19.68
N LEU A 678 -14.73 -6.84 -18.61
CA LEU A 678 -13.64 -7.78 -18.33
C LEU A 678 -14.16 -9.21 -18.17
N LYS A 679 -15.27 -9.42 -17.45
CA LYS A 679 -15.92 -10.75 -17.34
C LYS A 679 -16.36 -11.27 -18.70
N ALA A 680 -16.96 -10.41 -19.52
CA ALA A 680 -17.43 -10.81 -20.83
C ALA A 680 -16.27 -11.24 -21.74
N ASP A 681 -15.13 -10.55 -21.69
CA ASP A 681 -13.91 -10.93 -22.40
C ASP A 681 -13.34 -12.27 -21.91
N VAL A 682 -13.25 -12.48 -20.59
CA VAL A 682 -12.76 -13.75 -20.03
C VAL A 682 -13.66 -14.91 -20.43
N LEU A 683 -14.98 -14.71 -20.41
CA LEU A 683 -15.99 -15.73 -20.73
C LEU A 683 -16.23 -15.92 -22.25
N GLY A 684 -15.53 -15.17 -23.11
CA GLY A 684 -15.70 -15.24 -24.56
C GLY A 684 -17.09 -14.83 -25.07
N LYS A 685 -17.76 -13.90 -24.36
CA LYS A 685 -19.13 -13.45 -24.68
C LYS A 685 -19.18 -12.23 -25.62
N ILE A 686 -18.05 -11.59 -25.93
CA ILE A 686 -17.93 -10.38 -26.76
C ILE A 686 -16.75 -10.52 -27.73
#